data_AF-A0A0D7CU57-F1
#
_entry.id   AF-A0A0D7CU57-F1
#
_cell.length_a   1.000
_cell.length_b   1.000
_cell.length_c   1.000
_cell.angle_alpha   90.00
_cell.angle_beta   90.00
_cell.angle_gamma   90.00
#
_symmetry.space_group_name_H-M   'P 1'
#
loop_
_entity.id
_entity.type
_entity.pdbx_description
1 polymer ?
#
loop_
_entity_poly.entity_id
_entity_poly.type
_entity_poly.pdbx_seq_one_letter_code
_entity_poly.pdbx_strand_id
1 'polypeptide(L)'
;MALVTGTPLLAGLLMTPQAPSAQAAPSGSRAVDVTIESMTPSAPTKTDTVTVSGTLTNDGNSTVTEAHVGLHRGSSLSGRSSLDAASQRGGYVPGVDGPEVKGHKEKLDRLDPGASRPFSLSVPVKDLDLGDDGVYQIGVSVSGRTQAAPYDRVLGIDRTFLPWQNGDAGKKTQLTYLWPLISSTQLTAETDAAQTPVFRNDDLAAQLAPGGRLQQMVALAKNLPVTFVIDPDLLASVDAMTRTYKVGGPDGPLGTNQAVAKQWLNDLQKVANTHEVVALPFADPDLASLAHHGKSVPSALSHLGPATDLAAKTVDTVLGVTPRTDFAWPVDGAIDSSIVDVATSAGAHNVITRSDSLRETGGLPYTPTAARPIGGGNTAVVADARLSRAFEGDMSKADNASRAVQQFLAQTQMINLQAPDRQRSIVVAPQRTPSAAQAHAMATALRDLEDSGRWTQPLDLGDAADAKPDPTATRVVPSAGAYPGSLRREELPAEAFRKVQETQAALDDYQVILAQPERVVPAFSTALMRETSTEWRGDATGAKAFGNSVRSYLDSLTKKVHLIQKSDATLSGRSATIPVTVQNNLVQGVEGMTLKLTSSQPNRLDVGVSQQIKVDGGHSQSFKFDTTANANGRAWVTAQLYTADGKPYGEPMTFQVNVTEITATVMLVIAGGVLLLVLAGVRIYLQRKRMAAAPAEEGPDGEGPDGDEGTDGDTGGTDGNEPEQPSDPAPDTGSENTDQSGSGEKVDR
;
A
#
# COMPACT_ATOMS: atom_id res chain seq x y z
N MET A 1 -78.75 -4.32 -18.90
CA MET A 1 -79.11 -5.01 -17.63
C MET A 1 -77.91 -5.88 -17.25
N ALA A 2 -77.36 -5.86 -16.03
CA ALA A 2 -77.64 -5.05 -14.85
C ALA A 2 -76.33 -4.75 -14.06
N LEU A 3 -76.44 -4.05 -12.93
CA LEU A 3 -75.38 -3.51 -12.04
C LEU A 3 -74.41 -4.62 -11.51
N VAL A 4 -73.21 -4.34 -10.95
CA VAL A 4 -72.97 -3.67 -9.65
C VAL A 4 -71.51 -3.22 -9.44
N THR A 5 -71.36 -1.97 -8.96
CA THR A 5 -70.26 -1.27 -8.24
C THR A 5 -68.79 -1.70 -8.34
N GLY A 6 -67.90 -0.72 -8.54
CA GLY A 6 -66.48 -0.81 -8.20
C GLY A 6 -66.11 -0.08 -6.90
N THR A 7 -64.93 -0.39 -6.37
CA THR A 7 -64.25 0.28 -5.25
C THR A 7 -62.74 0.34 -5.50
N PRO A 8 -62.08 1.50 -5.32
CA PRO A 8 -60.61 1.59 -5.41
C PRO A 8 -59.99 1.25 -4.06
N LEU A 9 -58.99 0.36 -4.03
CA LEU A 9 -58.20 0.10 -2.82
C LEU A 9 -57.00 1.06 -2.78
N LEU A 10 -56.98 1.95 -1.79
CA LEU A 10 -55.80 2.76 -1.47
C LEU A 10 -54.70 1.88 -0.86
N ALA A 11 -53.56 1.75 -1.54
CA ALA A 11 -52.34 1.23 -0.94
C ALA A 11 -51.57 2.37 -0.23
N GLY A 12 -51.96 2.67 1.02
CA GLY A 12 -51.28 3.67 1.85
C GLY A 12 -49.96 3.13 2.42
N LEU A 13 -48.87 3.88 2.28
CA LEU A 13 -47.61 3.60 3.00
C LEU A 13 -47.83 3.77 4.51
N LEU A 14 -47.71 2.66 5.25
CA LEU A 14 -47.50 2.70 6.70
C LEU A 14 -46.00 2.91 7.00
N MET A 15 -45.54 4.16 6.93
CA MET A 15 -44.34 4.55 7.65
C MET A 15 -44.71 4.72 9.13
N THR A 16 -44.50 3.67 9.92
CA THR A 16 -44.57 3.78 11.38
C THR A 16 -43.33 4.54 11.88
N PRO A 17 -43.47 5.74 12.48
CA PRO A 17 -42.34 6.36 13.15
C PRO A 17 -41.91 5.44 14.30
N GLN A 18 -40.67 4.97 14.29
CA GLN A 18 -40.09 4.38 15.49
C GLN A 18 -40.07 5.47 16.56
N ALA A 19 -40.89 5.31 17.59
CA ALA A 19 -40.80 6.16 18.77
C ALA A 19 -39.38 6.02 19.34
N PRO A 20 -38.68 7.12 19.69
CA PRO A 20 -37.40 7.02 20.35
C PRO A 20 -37.57 6.21 21.64
N SER A 21 -36.67 5.26 21.87
CA SER A 21 -36.65 4.46 23.09
C SER A 21 -36.57 5.39 24.30
N ALA A 22 -37.62 5.42 25.11
CA ALA A 22 -37.71 6.26 26.29
C ALA A 22 -36.75 5.75 27.38
N GLN A 23 -35.48 6.15 27.28
CA GLN A 23 -34.46 5.86 28.25
C GLN A 23 -34.75 6.67 29.52
N ALA A 24 -34.96 5.98 30.64
CA ALA A 24 -35.19 6.66 31.91
C ALA A 24 -33.95 7.47 32.33
N ALA A 25 -34.16 8.70 32.79
CA ALA A 25 -33.06 9.57 33.22
C ALA A 25 -32.22 8.91 34.33
N PRO A 26 -30.89 9.05 34.31
CA PRO A 26 -30.02 8.55 35.37
C PRO A 26 -30.43 9.05 36.76
N SER A 27 -30.25 8.21 37.78
CA SER A 27 -30.68 8.50 39.15
C SER A 27 -29.77 7.88 40.20
N GLY A 28 -29.98 8.25 41.48
CA GLY A 28 -29.09 7.86 42.57
C GLY A 28 -27.70 8.47 42.41
N SER A 29 -26.66 7.65 42.54
CA SER A 29 -25.25 8.01 42.36
C SER A 29 -24.76 7.96 40.90
N ARG A 30 -25.69 8.10 39.96
CA ARG A 30 -25.46 8.26 38.51
C ARG A 30 -26.22 9.47 37.94
N ALA A 31 -26.85 10.28 38.79
CA ALA A 31 -27.64 11.44 38.37
C ALA A 31 -26.78 12.59 37.85
N VAL A 32 -25.52 12.66 38.27
CA VAL A 32 -24.52 13.57 37.72
C VAL A 32 -23.39 12.71 37.16
N ASP A 33 -23.06 12.92 35.89
CA ASP A 33 -21.86 12.39 35.29
C ASP A 33 -20.66 13.19 35.80
N VAL A 34 -19.56 12.48 36.05
CA VAL A 34 -18.30 13.04 36.56
C VAL A 34 -17.21 12.50 35.64
N THR A 35 -16.35 13.38 35.12
CA THR A 35 -15.20 13.00 34.31
C THR A 35 -13.92 13.47 35.00
N ILE A 36 -12.97 12.57 35.23
CA ILE A 36 -11.60 12.93 35.65
C ILE A 36 -10.74 13.14 34.41
N GLU A 37 -10.48 14.40 34.06
CA GLU A 37 -9.73 14.80 32.87
C GLU A 37 -8.24 14.96 33.14
N SER A 38 -7.83 15.19 34.39
CA SER A 38 -6.41 15.16 34.79
C SER A 38 -6.21 14.76 36.26
N MET A 39 -5.03 14.20 36.56
CA MET A 39 -4.52 14.05 37.92
C MET A 39 -3.01 14.31 37.92
N THR A 40 -2.55 15.28 38.72
CA THR A 40 -1.14 15.71 38.74
C THR A 40 -0.64 15.89 40.18
N PRO A 41 0.56 15.39 40.54
CA PRO A 41 1.39 14.48 39.77
C PRO A 41 0.74 13.09 39.66
N SER A 42 0.93 12.40 38.53
CA SER A 42 0.42 11.04 38.31
C SER A 42 0.98 10.01 39.30
N ALA A 43 2.23 10.23 39.73
CA ALA A 43 2.91 9.43 40.73
C ALA A 43 3.47 10.36 41.82
N PRO A 44 2.73 10.63 42.90
CA PRO A 44 3.17 11.55 43.94
C PRO A 44 4.27 10.98 44.85
N THR A 45 4.92 11.90 45.56
CA THR A 45 5.81 11.71 46.71
C THR A 45 5.16 12.29 47.99
N LYS A 46 5.79 12.08 49.16
CA LYS A 46 5.25 12.50 50.47
C LYS A 46 5.04 14.02 50.63
N THR A 47 5.73 14.83 49.85
CA THR A 47 5.68 16.30 49.90
C THR A 47 4.65 16.89 48.95
N ASP A 48 4.09 16.10 48.03
CA ASP A 48 3.29 16.62 46.93
C ASP A 48 1.84 16.91 47.33
N THR A 49 1.17 17.66 46.47
CA THR A 49 -0.28 17.89 46.51
C THR A 49 -0.87 17.31 45.23
N VAL A 50 -1.70 16.28 45.37
CA VAL A 50 -2.41 15.69 44.22
C VAL A 50 -3.55 16.61 43.86
N THR A 51 -3.55 17.12 42.64
CA THR A 51 -4.66 17.90 42.07
C THR A 51 -5.38 17.08 41.02
N VAL A 52 -6.69 16.97 41.15
CA VAL A 52 -7.58 16.27 40.22
C VAL A 52 -8.57 17.27 39.63
N SER A 53 -8.72 17.27 38.31
CA SER A 53 -9.62 18.19 37.61
C SER A 53 -10.47 17.46 36.55
N GLY A 54 -11.58 18.09 36.17
CA GLY A 54 -12.40 17.66 35.04
C GLY A 54 -13.79 18.29 35.08
N THR A 55 -14.80 17.58 34.61
CA THR A 55 -16.15 18.12 34.39
C THR A 55 -17.23 17.35 35.15
N LEU A 56 -18.26 18.07 35.58
CA LEU A 56 -19.51 17.56 36.13
C LEU A 56 -20.63 17.88 35.14
N THR A 57 -21.54 16.95 34.85
CA THR A 57 -22.75 17.19 34.04
C THR A 57 -23.98 16.57 34.70
N ASN A 58 -25.01 17.35 35.00
CA ASN A 58 -26.23 16.81 35.62
C ASN A 58 -27.18 16.22 34.57
N ASP A 59 -27.02 14.93 34.27
CA ASP A 59 -27.91 14.16 33.39
C ASP A 59 -29.27 13.82 34.03
N GLY A 60 -29.42 14.10 35.32
CA GLY A 60 -30.67 13.98 36.06
C GLY A 60 -31.71 15.04 35.68
N ASN A 61 -32.98 14.76 36.01
CA ASN A 61 -34.11 15.65 35.74
C ASN A 61 -34.37 16.70 36.85
N SER A 62 -33.50 16.76 37.86
CA SER A 62 -33.69 17.57 39.07
C SER A 62 -32.47 18.44 39.31
N THR A 63 -32.66 19.71 39.66
CA THR A 63 -31.57 20.57 40.13
C THR A 63 -30.92 19.97 41.37
N VAL A 64 -29.59 19.93 41.38
CA VAL A 64 -28.80 19.65 42.57
C VAL A 64 -28.51 20.97 43.31
N THR A 65 -28.71 21.00 44.62
CA THR A 65 -28.45 22.15 45.49
C THR A 65 -27.57 21.76 46.68
N GLU A 66 -26.88 22.74 47.27
CA GLU A 66 -25.88 22.51 48.33
C GLU A 66 -24.83 21.46 47.92
N ALA A 67 -24.36 21.54 46.66
CA ALA A 67 -23.46 20.54 46.13
C ALA A 67 -22.00 20.80 46.52
N HIS A 68 -21.20 19.74 46.51
CA HIS A 68 -19.75 19.83 46.60
C HIS A 68 -19.08 18.65 45.88
N VAL A 69 -17.89 18.89 45.35
CA VAL A 69 -16.97 17.84 44.93
C VAL A 69 -16.08 17.45 46.10
N GLY A 70 -15.89 16.15 46.30
CA GLY A 70 -15.04 15.57 47.33
C GLY A 70 -14.19 14.44 46.76
N LEU A 71 -12.96 14.32 47.28
CA LEU A 71 -12.05 13.22 46.95
C LEU A 71 -12.24 12.08 47.95
N HIS A 72 -12.36 10.86 47.45
CA HIS A 72 -12.46 9.63 48.21
C HIS A 72 -11.19 8.81 48.01
N ARG A 73 -10.68 8.23 49.10
CA ARG A 73 -9.51 7.35 49.08
C ARG A 73 -9.91 5.94 49.50
N GLY A 74 -10.03 5.04 48.52
CA GLY A 74 -10.25 3.62 48.73
C GLY A 74 -9.05 2.93 49.39
N SER A 75 -9.21 1.66 49.71
CA SER A 75 -8.10 0.81 50.17
C SER A 75 -7.06 0.58 49.07
N SER A 76 -5.83 0.23 49.46
CA SER A 76 -4.82 -0.29 48.52
C SER A 76 -5.35 -1.55 47.83
N LEU A 77 -5.11 -1.66 46.52
CA LEU A 77 -5.59 -2.75 45.70
C LEU A 77 -4.65 -3.95 45.78
N SER A 78 -5.22 -5.15 45.95
CA SER A 78 -4.46 -6.39 46.19
C SER A 78 -3.75 -6.99 44.96
N GLY A 79 -3.83 -6.35 43.80
CA GLY A 79 -3.18 -6.80 42.57
C GLY A 79 -3.88 -6.34 41.30
N ARG A 80 -3.40 -6.86 40.16
CA ARG A 80 -3.80 -6.42 38.81
C ARG A 80 -5.26 -6.73 38.46
N SER A 81 -5.81 -7.85 38.90
CA SER A 81 -7.24 -8.16 38.72
C SER A 81 -8.15 -7.22 39.50
N SER A 82 -7.70 -6.75 40.67
CA SER A 82 -8.41 -5.77 41.50
C SER A 82 -8.45 -4.39 40.85
N LEU A 83 -7.42 -4.01 40.09
CA LEU A 83 -7.44 -2.82 39.21
C LEU A 83 -8.52 -2.95 38.13
N ASP A 84 -8.55 -4.05 37.38
CA ASP A 84 -9.53 -4.23 36.29
C ASP A 84 -10.98 -4.22 36.83
N ALA A 85 -11.22 -4.86 37.98
CA ALA A 85 -12.53 -4.88 38.63
C ALA A 85 -12.93 -3.51 39.21
N ALA A 86 -11.96 -2.67 39.57
CA ALA A 86 -12.21 -1.29 40.00
C ALA A 86 -12.54 -0.36 38.81
N SER A 87 -11.86 -0.50 37.67
CA SER A 87 -12.09 0.35 36.49
C SER A 87 -13.46 0.12 35.84
N GLN A 88 -14.05 -1.07 36.02
CA GLN A 88 -15.38 -1.43 35.50
C GLN A 88 -16.54 -1.02 36.43
N ARG A 89 -16.28 -0.41 37.59
CA ARG A 89 -17.30 -0.14 38.62
C ARG A 89 -18.04 1.18 38.33
N GLY A 90 -19.35 1.11 38.06
CA GLY A 90 -20.19 2.29 37.81
C GLY A 90 -21.14 2.66 38.97
N GLY A 91 -21.20 3.96 39.31
CA GLY A 91 -21.94 4.50 40.47
C GLY A 91 -21.21 4.30 41.81
N TYR A 92 -21.65 5.00 42.87
CA TYR A 92 -21.01 4.98 44.20
C TYR A 92 -21.35 3.73 45.02
N VAL A 93 -20.34 3.18 45.70
CA VAL A 93 -20.44 2.00 46.56
C VAL A 93 -19.83 2.33 47.95
N PRO A 94 -20.67 2.56 48.98
CA PRO A 94 -20.21 2.82 50.34
C PRO A 94 -19.23 1.76 50.86
N GLY A 95 -18.20 2.20 51.57
CA GLY A 95 -17.14 1.34 52.12
C GLY A 95 -16.08 0.91 51.10
N VAL A 96 -16.46 0.60 49.85
CA VAL A 96 -15.52 0.22 48.78
C VAL A 96 -14.77 1.42 48.23
N ASP A 97 -15.47 2.52 47.97
CA ASP A 97 -14.85 3.76 47.48
C ASP A 97 -14.07 4.52 48.57
N GLY A 98 -14.22 4.12 49.83
CA GLY A 98 -13.61 4.77 50.98
C GLY A 98 -14.35 6.03 51.45
N PRO A 99 -13.97 6.57 52.62
CA PRO A 99 -14.49 7.83 53.11
C PRO A 99 -14.00 9.00 52.24
N GLU A 100 -14.77 10.08 52.23
CA GLU A 100 -14.31 11.36 51.69
C GLU A 100 -13.18 11.93 52.57
N VAL A 101 -12.15 12.49 51.95
CA VAL A 101 -10.99 13.09 52.63
C VAL A 101 -11.40 14.42 53.27
N LYS A 102 -11.26 14.51 54.58
CA LYS A 102 -11.77 15.64 55.37
C LYS A 102 -11.01 16.94 55.07
N GLY A 103 -11.75 18.05 55.03
CA GLY A 103 -11.18 19.40 54.88
C GLY A 103 -10.97 19.84 53.43
N HIS A 104 -11.03 18.91 52.46
CA HIS A 104 -10.76 19.16 51.05
C HIS A 104 -12.02 18.94 50.22
N LYS A 105 -12.79 20.02 50.02
CA LYS A 105 -14.03 20.04 49.22
C LYS A 105 -14.06 21.29 48.34
N GLU A 106 -14.55 21.15 47.12
CA GLU A 106 -14.92 22.28 46.26
C GLU A 106 -16.44 22.49 46.33
N LYS A 107 -16.90 23.71 46.66
CA LYS A 107 -18.33 24.01 46.83
C LYS A 107 -18.98 24.41 45.51
N LEU A 108 -20.20 23.93 45.30
CA LEU A 108 -21.02 24.17 44.11
C LEU A 108 -22.45 24.51 44.57
N ASP A 109 -22.84 25.79 44.50
CA ASP A 109 -24.12 26.23 45.05
C ASP A 109 -25.34 25.52 44.41
N ARG A 110 -25.26 25.30 43.08
CA ARG A 110 -26.34 24.73 42.25
C ARG A 110 -25.79 24.12 40.96
N LEU A 111 -26.35 22.96 40.57
CA LEU A 111 -26.13 22.35 39.25
C LEU A 111 -27.48 21.94 38.63
N ASP A 112 -27.86 22.59 37.53
CA ASP A 112 -29.16 22.39 36.88
C ASP A 112 -29.19 21.21 35.91
N PRO A 113 -30.37 20.61 35.63
CA PRO A 113 -30.51 19.57 34.61
C PRO A 113 -29.91 19.98 33.26
N GLY A 114 -29.04 19.14 32.71
CA GLY A 114 -28.29 19.39 31.47
C GLY A 114 -27.18 20.45 31.58
N ALA A 115 -26.90 21.00 32.77
CA ALA A 115 -25.81 21.95 32.96
C ALA A 115 -24.50 21.23 33.29
N SER A 116 -23.40 21.71 32.69
CA SER A 116 -22.04 21.27 33.00
C SER A 116 -21.23 22.33 33.76
N ARG A 117 -20.30 21.88 34.61
CA ARG A 117 -19.36 22.73 35.36
C ARG A 117 -17.98 22.05 35.47
N PRO A 118 -16.87 22.76 35.24
CA PRO A 118 -15.56 22.23 35.58
C PRO A 118 -15.36 22.20 37.11
N PHE A 119 -14.44 21.36 37.58
CA PHE A 119 -13.97 21.27 38.97
C PHE A 119 -12.44 21.14 39.01
N SER A 120 -11.83 21.52 40.13
CA SER A 120 -10.40 21.33 40.43
C SER A 120 -10.17 21.19 41.93
N LEU A 121 -9.86 19.97 42.38
CA LEU A 121 -9.67 19.65 43.79
C LEU A 121 -8.22 19.24 44.09
N SER A 122 -7.57 19.94 45.03
CA SER A 122 -6.19 19.69 45.45
C SER A 122 -6.13 19.13 46.87
N VAL A 123 -5.41 18.02 47.07
CA VAL A 123 -5.27 17.32 48.36
C VAL A 123 -3.79 17.01 48.64
N PRO A 124 -3.21 17.49 49.75
CA PRO A 124 -1.85 17.13 50.17
C PRO A 124 -1.74 15.62 50.42
N VAL A 125 -0.65 14.98 49.97
CA VAL A 125 -0.47 13.53 50.06
C VAL A 125 -0.49 13.02 51.52
N LYS A 126 0.03 13.81 52.45
CA LYS A 126 -0.06 13.56 53.90
C LYS A 126 -1.50 13.45 54.43
N ASP A 127 -2.48 14.08 53.78
CA ASP A 127 -3.89 14.09 54.18
C ASP A 127 -4.66 12.94 53.48
N LEU A 128 -4.06 12.30 52.47
CA LEU A 128 -4.56 11.08 51.85
C LEU A 128 -4.32 9.81 52.69
N ASP A 129 -3.59 9.87 53.82
CA ASP A 129 -3.36 8.71 54.70
C ASP A 129 -2.93 7.45 53.93
N LEU A 130 -1.94 7.60 53.04
CA LEU A 130 -1.39 6.49 52.25
C LEU A 130 -0.43 5.67 53.14
N GLY A 131 -0.65 4.36 53.19
CA GLY A 131 0.16 3.44 53.98
C GLY A 131 1.31 2.84 53.17
N ASP A 132 1.34 1.51 53.13
CA ASP A 132 2.34 0.74 52.40
C ASP A 132 2.31 1.02 50.89
N ASP A 133 3.44 0.70 50.24
CA ASP A 133 3.62 0.78 48.79
C ASP A 133 2.55 -0.04 48.06
N GLY A 134 1.93 0.55 47.04
CA GLY A 134 0.71 0.00 46.47
C GLY A 134 0.13 0.83 45.34
N VAL A 135 -1.11 0.51 44.96
CA VAL A 135 -1.94 1.40 44.15
C VAL A 135 -3.26 1.59 44.88
N TYR A 136 -3.63 2.83 45.09
CA TYR A 136 -4.85 3.22 45.78
C TYR A 136 -5.92 3.63 44.76
N GLN A 137 -7.16 3.22 44.96
CA GLN A 137 -8.29 3.74 44.17
C GLN A 137 -8.63 5.14 44.69
N ILE A 138 -8.59 6.14 43.81
CA ILE A 138 -9.06 7.50 44.11
C ILE A 138 -10.40 7.70 43.41
N GLY A 139 -11.42 8.11 44.16
CA GLY A 139 -12.72 8.50 43.61
C GLY A 139 -12.89 10.01 43.69
N VAL A 140 -13.44 10.63 42.65
CA VAL A 140 -13.95 12.01 42.74
C VAL A 140 -15.46 11.93 42.68
N SER A 141 -16.14 12.34 43.76
CA SER A 141 -17.59 12.32 43.85
C SER A 141 -18.16 13.73 43.86
N VAL A 142 -19.39 13.86 43.38
CA VAL A 142 -20.24 15.02 43.62
C VAL A 142 -21.38 14.60 44.53
N SER A 143 -21.50 15.29 45.67
CA SER A 143 -22.58 15.10 46.62
C SER A 143 -23.45 16.35 46.69
N GLY A 144 -24.71 16.19 47.10
CA GLY A 144 -25.66 17.29 47.27
C GLY A 144 -27.09 16.81 47.47
N ARG A 145 -28.05 17.72 47.36
CA ARG A 145 -29.48 17.46 47.59
C ARG A 145 -30.30 17.69 46.33
N THR A 146 -31.43 16.99 46.22
CA THR A 146 -32.44 17.23 45.17
C THR A 146 -33.83 17.29 45.78
N GLN A 147 -34.85 17.77 45.05
CA GLN A 147 -36.22 17.84 45.55
C GLN A 147 -36.77 16.47 46.00
N ALA A 148 -36.38 15.39 45.31
CA ALA A 148 -36.77 14.01 45.65
C ALA A 148 -35.93 13.40 46.79
N ALA A 149 -34.79 14.00 47.15
CA ALA A 149 -33.90 13.55 48.22
C ALA A 149 -33.30 14.77 48.94
N PRO A 150 -34.01 15.35 49.93
CA PRO A 150 -33.61 16.59 50.61
C PRO A 150 -32.53 16.37 51.69
N TYR A 151 -31.71 15.33 51.55
CA TYR A 151 -30.59 14.99 52.42
C TYR A 151 -29.33 14.82 51.56
N ASP A 152 -28.16 15.13 52.13
CA ASP A 152 -26.89 15.03 51.40
C ASP A 152 -26.57 13.57 51.04
N ARG A 153 -26.17 13.35 49.78
CA ARG A 153 -25.81 12.03 49.24
C ARG A 153 -24.92 12.18 48.00
N VAL A 154 -24.15 11.15 47.69
CA VAL A 154 -23.40 11.06 46.42
C VAL A 154 -24.38 10.92 45.25
N LEU A 155 -24.25 11.81 44.27
CA LEU A 155 -25.07 11.89 43.06
C LEU A 155 -24.31 11.50 41.78
N GLY A 156 -22.98 11.55 41.81
CA GLY A 156 -22.08 11.11 40.75
C GLY A 156 -20.71 10.74 41.32
N ILE A 157 -19.98 9.85 40.65
CA ILE A 157 -18.59 9.51 40.99
C ILE A 157 -17.84 8.95 39.78
N ASP A 158 -16.61 9.41 39.59
CA ASP A 158 -15.60 8.78 38.73
C ASP A 158 -14.40 8.32 39.55
N ARG A 159 -13.57 7.45 38.97
CA ARG A 159 -12.43 6.80 39.63
C ARG A 159 -11.19 6.81 38.76
N THR A 160 -10.06 7.02 39.42
CA THR A 160 -8.72 6.83 38.87
C THR A 160 -7.83 6.07 39.87
N PHE A 161 -6.59 5.83 39.50
CA PHE A 161 -5.64 5.06 40.29
C PHE A 161 -4.42 5.90 40.65
N LEU A 162 -3.99 5.80 41.91
CA LEU A 162 -2.81 6.51 42.44
C LEU A 162 -1.72 5.49 42.79
N PRO A 163 -0.70 5.29 41.93
CA PRO A 163 0.47 4.48 42.26
C PRO A 163 1.30 5.20 43.32
N TRP A 164 1.64 4.47 44.39
CA TRP A 164 2.31 5.01 45.57
C TRP A 164 3.50 4.16 45.99
N GLN A 165 4.61 4.83 46.31
CA GLN A 165 5.73 4.25 47.02
C GLN A 165 6.31 5.23 48.04
N ASN A 166 6.73 4.70 49.18
CA ASN A 166 7.37 5.44 50.25
C ASN A 166 8.84 5.81 49.94
N GLY A 167 9.44 5.18 48.93
CA GLY A 167 10.79 5.37 48.41
C GLY A 167 10.99 4.57 47.11
N ASP A 168 12.23 4.41 46.66
CA ASP A 168 12.56 3.62 45.46
C ASP A 168 12.40 2.11 45.68
N ALA A 169 11.93 1.40 44.65
CA ALA A 169 11.86 -0.06 44.68
C ALA A 169 13.27 -0.69 44.63
N GLY A 170 13.54 -1.66 45.52
CA GLY A 170 14.85 -2.31 45.64
C GLY A 170 15.30 -3.07 44.38
N LYS A 171 14.36 -3.63 43.61
CA LYS A 171 14.56 -4.06 42.22
C LYS A 171 13.48 -3.44 41.35
N LYS A 172 13.90 -2.58 40.42
CA LYS A 172 13.01 -1.96 39.43
C LYS A 172 12.73 -2.95 38.29
N THR A 173 11.47 -2.96 37.84
CA THR A 173 11.03 -3.72 36.67
C THR A 173 11.70 -3.15 35.42
N GLN A 174 12.38 -3.98 34.64
CA GLN A 174 12.88 -3.57 33.34
C GLN A 174 11.69 -3.49 32.37
N LEU A 175 11.49 -2.35 31.73
CA LEU A 175 10.37 -2.08 30.84
C LEU A 175 10.89 -1.76 29.44
N THR A 176 10.45 -2.55 28.46
CA THR A 176 10.65 -2.29 27.03
C THR A 176 9.33 -1.85 26.43
N TYR A 177 9.35 -0.79 25.62
CA TYR A 177 8.17 -0.28 24.94
C TYR A 177 8.43 -0.16 23.44
N LEU A 178 7.64 -0.88 22.63
CA LEU A 178 7.74 -0.79 21.17
C LEU A 178 7.08 0.50 20.67
N TRP A 179 7.74 1.20 19.75
CA TRP A 179 7.24 2.42 19.12
C TRP A 179 7.06 2.21 17.61
N PRO A 180 5.84 1.87 17.15
CA PRO A 180 5.65 1.39 15.79
C PRO A 180 5.54 2.53 14.76
N LEU A 181 6.45 2.55 13.78
CA LEU A 181 6.38 3.41 12.59
C LEU A 181 5.95 2.57 11.38
N ILE A 182 4.65 2.33 11.32
CA ILE A 182 3.97 1.54 10.27
C ILE A 182 2.89 2.41 9.64
N SER A 183 2.65 2.28 8.34
CA SER A 183 1.60 2.97 7.57
C SER A 183 1.04 2.03 6.51
N SER A 184 -0.14 2.33 5.96
CA SER A 184 -0.64 1.67 4.75
C SER A 184 0.21 1.96 3.53
N THR A 185 0.28 0.98 2.62
CA THR A 185 1.01 1.02 1.35
C THR A 185 0.48 2.13 0.45
N GLN A 186 1.37 3.02 0.01
CA GLN A 186 1.04 4.05 -0.96
C GLN A 186 1.70 3.88 -2.33
N LEU A 187 2.90 3.30 -2.40
CA LEU A 187 3.58 3.04 -3.67
C LEU A 187 2.90 1.91 -4.46
N THR A 188 2.77 2.12 -5.76
CA THR A 188 2.31 1.10 -6.72
C THR A 188 3.51 0.49 -7.47
N ALA A 189 3.25 -0.51 -8.32
CA ALA A 189 4.22 -0.95 -9.33
C ALA A 189 4.37 0.03 -10.51
N GLU A 190 3.50 1.04 -10.60
CA GLU A 190 3.36 1.88 -11.79
C GLU A 190 4.42 2.98 -11.85
N THR A 191 4.93 3.20 -13.06
CA THR A 191 5.84 4.30 -13.39
C THR A 191 5.47 4.92 -14.73
N ASP A 192 5.83 6.19 -14.91
CA ASP A 192 5.73 6.87 -16.20
C ASP A 192 6.98 6.65 -17.09
N ALA A 193 6.99 7.28 -18.27
CA ALA A 193 8.10 7.16 -19.22
C ALA A 193 9.46 7.63 -18.67
N ALA A 194 9.46 8.56 -17.71
CA ALA A 194 10.65 9.04 -17.01
C ALA A 194 11.01 8.18 -15.77
N GLN A 195 10.27 7.09 -15.54
CA GLN A 195 10.39 6.20 -14.37
C GLN A 195 10.04 6.89 -13.04
N THR A 196 9.16 7.89 -13.11
CA THR A 196 8.61 8.58 -11.94
C THR A 196 7.73 7.60 -11.13
N PRO A 197 7.98 7.37 -9.83
CA PRO A 197 7.14 6.51 -8.99
C PRO A 197 5.71 7.04 -8.86
N VAL A 198 4.73 6.14 -8.89
CA VAL A 198 3.30 6.45 -8.75
C VAL A 198 2.77 6.00 -7.39
N PHE A 199 2.13 6.94 -6.69
CA PHE A 199 1.42 6.74 -5.43
C PHE A 199 -0.09 6.59 -5.68
N ARG A 200 -0.75 5.78 -4.86
CA ARG A 200 -2.21 5.57 -4.89
C ARG A 200 -2.97 6.86 -4.55
N ASN A 201 -2.53 7.56 -3.51
CA ASN A 201 -3.04 8.86 -3.07
C ASN A 201 -1.93 9.65 -2.33
N ASP A 202 -2.25 10.81 -1.76
CA ASP A 202 -1.33 11.67 -1.00
C ASP A 202 -1.54 11.56 0.54
N ASP A 203 -2.27 10.55 1.05
CA ASP A 203 -2.64 10.43 2.48
C ASP A 203 -1.42 10.33 3.39
N LEU A 204 -0.32 9.74 2.90
CA LEU A 204 0.96 9.70 3.63
C LEU A 204 1.50 11.12 3.86
N ALA A 205 1.34 12.06 2.93
CA ALA A 205 1.77 13.44 3.13
C ALA A 205 1.09 14.08 4.35
N ALA A 206 -0.20 13.82 4.57
CA ALA A 206 -0.93 14.31 5.73
C ALA A 206 -0.44 13.69 7.06
N GLN A 207 0.10 12.47 7.04
CA GLN A 207 0.71 11.84 8.21
C GLN A 207 2.11 12.38 8.55
N LEU A 208 2.85 12.84 7.54
CA LEU A 208 4.21 13.41 7.66
C LEU A 208 4.21 14.92 7.94
N ALA A 209 3.13 15.62 7.59
CA ALA A 209 2.97 17.06 7.81
C ALA A 209 2.96 17.42 9.32
N PRO A 210 3.22 18.69 9.70
CA PRO A 210 3.12 19.13 11.09
C PRO A 210 1.76 18.81 11.71
N GLY A 211 1.76 18.13 12.86
CA GLY A 211 0.54 17.64 13.50
C GLY A 211 0.00 16.32 12.93
N GLY A 212 0.59 15.79 11.85
CA GLY A 212 0.33 14.46 11.33
C GLY A 212 0.82 13.35 12.25
N ARG A 213 0.18 12.18 12.18
CA ARG A 213 0.42 11.03 13.07
C ARG A 213 1.89 10.61 13.14
N LEU A 214 2.53 10.37 11.99
CA LEU A 214 3.94 9.94 11.92
C LEU A 214 4.90 11.05 12.33
N GLN A 215 4.56 12.32 12.04
CA GLN A 215 5.34 13.47 12.48
C GLN A 215 5.34 13.60 14.00
N GLN A 216 4.17 13.50 14.64
CA GLN A 216 4.07 13.51 16.11
C GLN A 216 4.78 12.30 16.73
N MET A 217 4.67 11.11 16.14
CA MET A 217 5.36 9.92 16.67
C MET A 217 6.88 10.07 16.68
N VAL A 218 7.49 10.63 15.64
CA VAL A 218 8.94 10.91 15.60
C VAL A 218 9.32 12.01 16.59
N ALA A 219 8.52 13.08 16.68
CA ALA A 219 8.78 14.20 17.59
C ALA A 219 8.69 13.80 19.08
N LEU A 220 7.75 12.93 19.44
CA LEU A 220 7.56 12.44 20.80
C LEU A 220 8.69 11.49 21.24
N ALA A 221 9.10 10.57 20.35
CA ALA A 221 10.12 9.54 20.63
C ALA A 221 11.49 10.11 20.98
N LYS A 222 11.83 11.33 20.53
CA LYS A 222 13.13 11.97 20.78
C LYS A 222 13.58 11.96 22.26
N ASN A 223 12.62 12.03 23.19
CA ASN A 223 12.86 12.07 24.62
C ASN A 223 12.04 10.95 25.32
N LEU A 224 12.08 9.71 24.80
CA LEU A 224 11.41 8.55 25.38
C LEU A 224 12.29 7.31 25.23
N PRO A 225 12.46 6.46 26.26
CA PRO A 225 13.20 5.22 26.14
C PRO A 225 12.36 4.14 25.45
N VAL A 226 12.36 4.15 24.12
CA VAL A 226 11.57 3.24 23.27
C VAL A 226 12.42 2.52 22.22
N THR A 227 12.00 1.32 21.83
CA THR A 227 12.55 0.61 20.67
C THR A 227 11.67 0.90 19.45
N PHE A 228 12.23 1.44 18.37
CA PHE A 228 11.47 1.61 17.13
C PHE A 228 11.17 0.27 16.48
N VAL A 229 9.93 0.09 16.02
CA VAL A 229 9.55 -1.04 15.16
C VAL A 229 9.03 -0.46 13.85
N ILE A 230 9.83 -0.54 12.79
CA ILE A 230 9.60 0.18 11.54
C ILE A 230 9.19 -0.82 10.45
N ASP A 231 8.14 -0.50 9.69
CA ASP A 231 7.93 -1.12 8.38
C ASP A 231 8.81 -0.41 7.33
N PRO A 232 9.76 -1.10 6.69
CA PRO A 232 10.61 -0.50 5.67
C PRO A 232 9.86 0.03 4.44
N ASP A 233 8.63 -0.43 4.15
CA ASP A 233 7.84 0.15 3.04
C ASP A 233 7.47 1.60 3.30
N LEU A 234 7.25 1.98 4.57
CA LEU A 234 7.09 3.39 4.95
C LEU A 234 8.35 4.18 4.57
N LEU A 235 9.54 3.68 4.91
CA LEU A 235 10.80 4.38 4.59
C LEU A 235 11.02 4.50 3.07
N ALA A 236 10.78 3.44 2.31
CA ALA A 236 10.88 3.46 0.84
C ALA A 236 9.85 4.42 0.22
N SER A 237 8.63 4.45 0.76
CA SER A 237 7.59 5.39 0.34
C SER A 237 7.99 6.85 0.63
N VAL A 238 8.50 7.17 1.82
CA VAL A 238 8.93 8.56 2.11
C VAL A 238 10.18 8.95 1.32
N ASP A 239 11.15 8.06 1.11
CA ASP A 239 12.32 8.31 0.26
C ASP A 239 11.89 8.64 -1.19
N ALA A 240 10.96 7.86 -1.76
CA ALA A 240 10.38 8.16 -3.07
C ALA A 240 9.67 9.53 -3.11
N MET A 241 8.94 9.89 -2.04
CA MET A 241 8.32 11.23 -1.91
C MET A 241 9.34 12.38 -1.81
N THR A 242 10.62 12.15 -1.51
CA THR A 242 11.63 13.23 -1.52
C THR A 242 11.98 13.71 -2.94
N ARG A 243 11.60 12.94 -3.96
CA ARG A 243 11.95 13.14 -5.37
C ARG A 243 10.70 13.56 -6.17
N THR A 244 10.80 13.62 -7.48
CA THR A 244 9.61 13.74 -8.33
C THR A 244 8.79 12.46 -8.19
N TYR A 245 7.50 12.59 -7.86
CA TYR A 245 6.55 11.48 -7.77
C TYR A 245 5.18 11.91 -8.33
N LYS A 246 4.34 10.94 -8.69
CA LYS A 246 2.97 11.16 -9.20
C LYS A 246 1.92 10.54 -8.28
N VAL A 247 0.69 11.03 -8.36
CA VAL A 247 -0.43 10.59 -7.52
C VAL A 247 -1.64 10.21 -8.37
N GLY A 248 -2.25 9.06 -8.10
CA GLY A 248 -3.48 8.61 -8.76
C GLY A 248 -3.28 8.05 -10.18
N GLY A 249 -2.05 7.69 -10.56
CA GLY A 249 -1.72 7.06 -11.85
C GLY A 249 -0.49 7.68 -12.54
N PRO A 250 0.03 7.05 -13.61
CA PRO A 250 1.19 7.54 -14.36
C PRO A 250 0.91 8.82 -15.16
N ASP A 251 -0.36 9.12 -15.46
CA ASP A 251 -0.82 10.39 -16.05
C ASP A 251 -1.39 11.35 -14.99
N GLY A 252 -1.30 10.98 -13.71
CA GLY A 252 -1.75 11.80 -12.59
C GLY A 252 -0.88 13.04 -12.34
N PRO A 253 -1.36 13.99 -11.51
CA PRO A 253 -0.59 15.16 -11.13
C PRO A 253 0.72 14.79 -10.43
N LEU A 254 1.71 15.68 -10.56
CA LEU A 254 2.91 15.63 -9.74
C LEU A 254 2.56 15.90 -8.27
N GLY A 255 3.08 15.08 -7.37
CA GLY A 255 2.99 15.33 -5.94
C GLY A 255 3.86 16.52 -5.53
N THR A 256 3.45 17.22 -4.48
CA THR A 256 4.03 18.51 -4.06
C THR A 256 4.67 18.50 -2.67
N ASN A 257 4.70 17.33 -2.01
CA ASN A 257 5.06 17.21 -0.60
C ASN A 257 6.54 16.84 -0.34
N GLN A 258 7.44 17.08 -1.31
CA GLN A 258 8.87 16.72 -1.22
C GLN A 258 9.57 17.34 0.00
N ALA A 259 9.22 18.59 0.34
CA ALA A 259 9.79 19.28 1.50
C ALA A 259 9.37 18.63 2.83
N VAL A 260 8.12 18.19 2.92
CA VAL A 260 7.57 17.49 4.10
C VAL A 260 8.24 16.13 4.28
N ALA A 261 8.36 15.35 3.20
CA ALA A 261 9.04 14.06 3.21
C ALA A 261 10.52 14.18 3.64
N LYS A 262 11.26 15.15 3.08
CA LYS A 262 12.65 15.43 3.47
C LYS A 262 12.78 15.84 4.93
N GLN A 263 11.90 16.73 5.42
CA GLN A 263 11.93 17.15 6.81
C GLN A 263 11.67 15.98 7.77
N TRP A 264 10.67 15.15 7.48
CA TRP A 264 10.36 14.00 8.32
C TRP A 264 11.48 12.96 8.36
N LEU A 265 12.09 12.62 7.22
CA LEU A 265 13.25 11.71 7.18
C LEU A 265 14.45 12.28 7.94
N ASN A 266 14.76 13.57 7.76
CA ASN A 266 15.84 14.23 8.50
C ASN A 266 15.62 14.19 10.02
N ASP A 267 14.37 14.27 10.48
CA ASP A 267 14.05 14.20 11.91
C ASP A 267 14.03 12.76 12.42
N LEU A 268 13.53 11.79 11.65
CA LEU A 268 13.59 10.37 12.00
C LEU A 268 15.05 9.89 12.08
N GLN A 269 15.91 10.24 11.12
CA GLN A 269 17.34 9.93 11.12
C GLN A 269 18.01 10.35 12.44
N LYS A 270 17.77 11.59 12.90
CA LYS A 270 18.36 12.11 14.14
C LYS A 270 17.94 11.31 15.38
N VAL A 271 16.70 10.84 15.42
CA VAL A 271 16.16 10.09 16.57
C VAL A 271 16.54 8.60 16.48
N ALA A 272 16.49 7.99 15.30
CA ALA A 272 16.88 6.60 15.08
C ALA A 272 18.34 6.31 15.48
N ASN A 273 19.25 7.29 15.32
CA ASN A 273 20.65 7.16 15.73
C ASN A 273 20.88 7.03 17.26
N THR A 274 19.85 7.21 18.10
CA THR A 274 19.97 7.12 19.57
C THR A 274 19.05 6.06 20.19
N HIS A 275 18.45 5.19 19.38
CA HIS A 275 17.47 4.19 19.82
C HIS A 275 17.72 2.86 19.12
N GLU A 276 17.31 1.75 19.74
CA GLU A 276 17.26 0.48 19.04
C GLU A 276 16.21 0.52 17.92
N VAL A 277 16.57 0.05 16.72
CA VAL A 277 15.69 -0.04 15.55
C VAL A 277 15.50 -1.50 15.16
N VAL A 278 14.26 -1.97 15.24
CA VAL A 278 13.80 -3.25 14.70
C VAL A 278 13.10 -2.99 13.37
N ALA A 279 13.57 -3.64 12.31
CA ALA A 279 12.95 -3.63 11.01
C ALA A 279 12.06 -4.86 10.84
N LEU A 280 10.78 -4.65 10.54
CA LEU A 280 9.90 -5.71 10.06
C LEU A 280 10.34 -6.12 8.64
N PRO A 281 10.00 -7.33 8.14
CA PRO A 281 10.18 -7.64 6.73
C PRO A 281 9.42 -6.63 5.87
N PHE A 282 9.97 -6.28 4.69
CA PHE A 282 9.45 -5.21 3.85
C PHE A 282 7.95 -5.34 3.55
N ALA A 283 7.19 -4.27 3.79
CA ALA A 283 5.72 -4.19 3.67
C ALA A 283 4.92 -5.06 4.65
N ASP A 284 5.54 -5.47 5.77
CA ASP A 284 4.91 -6.16 6.90
C ASP A 284 4.01 -7.35 6.48
N PRO A 285 4.58 -8.44 5.94
CA PRO A 285 3.81 -9.57 5.42
C PRO A 285 3.02 -10.30 6.52
N ASP A 286 1.78 -10.67 6.21
CA ASP A 286 0.89 -11.33 7.15
C ASP A 286 1.27 -12.80 7.40
N LEU A 287 2.13 -12.99 8.39
CA LEU A 287 2.66 -14.29 8.81
C LEU A 287 1.57 -15.32 9.14
N ALA A 288 0.41 -14.89 9.67
CA ALA A 288 -0.67 -15.80 10.02
C ALA A 288 -1.47 -16.24 8.80
N SER A 289 -1.78 -15.31 7.89
CA SER A 289 -2.40 -15.66 6.60
C SER A 289 -1.48 -16.52 5.74
N LEU A 290 -0.17 -16.25 5.73
CA LEU A 290 0.83 -17.10 5.07
C LEU A 290 0.89 -18.50 5.71
N ALA A 291 0.79 -18.60 7.04
CA ALA A 291 0.82 -19.88 7.74
C ALA A 291 -0.43 -20.75 7.52
N HIS A 292 -1.61 -20.15 7.58
CA HIS A 292 -2.89 -20.88 7.45
C HIS A 292 -3.34 -21.10 6.01
N HIS A 293 -2.99 -20.19 5.09
CA HIS A 293 -3.48 -20.20 3.72
C HIS A 293 -2.33 -20.23 2.70
N GLY A 294 -1.29 -19.41 2.89
CA GLY A 294 -0.12 -19.33 2.00
C GLY A 294 0.64 -20.65 1.84
N LYS A 295 0.82 -21.45 2.90
CA LYS A 295 1.51 -22.77 2.86
C LYS A 295 0.92 -23.76 1.83
N SER A 296 -0.34 -23.57 1.41
CA SER A 296 -0.98 -24.41 0.39
C SER A 296 -0.65 -24.01 -1.05
N VAL A 297 -0.03 -22.84 -1.25
CA VAL A 297 0.29 -22.24 -2.55
C VAL A 297 1.80 -22.37 -2.80
N PRO A 298 2.24 -22.96 -3.93
CA PRO A 298 3.67 -23.11 -4.20
C PRO A 298 4.38 -21.76 -4.24
N SER A 299 5.58 -21.72 -3.66
CA SER A 299 6.44 -20.52 -3.56
C SER A 299 5.87 -19.31 -2.78
N ALA A 300 4.67 -19.38 -2.18
CA ALA A 300 4.13 -18.22 -1.44
C ALA A 300 5.05 -17.72 -0.29
N LEU A 301 5.86 -18.61 0.29
CA LEU A 301 6.84 -18.26 1.34
C LEU A 301 8.19 -17.76 0.79
N SER A 302 8.50 -17.89 -0.52
CA SER A 302 9.84 -17.55 -1.04
C SER A 302 10.14 -16.05 -1.06
N HIS A 303 9.12 -15.21 -0.89
CA HIS A 303 9.29 -13.75 -0.81
C HIS A 303 9.76 -13.28 0.58
N LEU A 304 9.66 -14.11 1.62
CA LEU A 304 9.93 -13.71 3.01
C LEU A 304 11.41 -13.35 3.25
N GLY A 305 12.34 -14.23 2.87
CA GLY A 305 13.79 -13.95 2.97
C GLY A 305 14.19 -12.67 2.20
N PRO A 306 13.84 -12.53 0.91
CA PRO A 306 14.05 -11.31 0.14
C PRO A 306 13.43 -10.04 0.75
N ALA A 307 12.25 -10.15 1.41
CA ALA A 307 11.64 -9.02 2.11
C ALA A 307 12.42 -8.62 3.36
N THR A 308 13.00 -9.58 4.10
CA THR A 308 13.89 -9.31 5.24
C THR A 308 15.25 -8.75 4.81
N ASP A 309 15.82 -9.25 3.71
CA ASP A 309 17.05 -8.70 3.11
C ASP A 309 16.85 -7.27 2.61
N LEU A 310 15.69 -6.98 2.01
CA LEU A 310 15.34 -5.64 1.57
C LEU A 310 15.08 -4.72 2.76
N ALA A 311 14.43 -5.22 3.83
CA ALA A 311 14.22 -4.48 5.06
C ALA A 311 15.54 -3.93 5.66
N ALA A 312 16.54 -4.81 5.81
CA ALA A 312 17.86 -4.44 6.29
C ALA A 312 18.49 -3.32 5.44
N LYS A 313 18.51 -3.51 4.12
CA LYS A 313 19.10 -2.55 3.16
C LYS A 313 18.37 -1.21 3.15
N THR A 314 17.04 -1.21 3.22
CA THR A 314 16.23 0.01 3.21
C THR A 314 16.46 0.85 4.46
N VAL A 315 16.48 0.24 5.65
CA VAL A 315 16.74 1.00 6.90
C VAL A 315 18.18 1.51 6.93
N ASP A 316 19.16 0.68 6.58
CA ASP A 316 20.58 1.07 6.54
C ASP A 316 20.81 2.25 5.57
N THR A 317 20.26 2.15 4.35
CA THR A 317 20.40 3.20 3.31
C THR A 317 19.64 4.49 3.67
N VAL A 318 18.42 4.40 4.22
CA VAL A 318 17.55 5.57 4.43
C VAL A 318 17.80 6.23 5.79
N LEU A 319 18.11 5.47 6.84
CA LEU A 319 18.32 6.00 8.20
C LEU A 319 19.79 6.06 8.63
N GLY A 320 20.70 5.36 7.95
CA GLY A 320 22.12 5.33 8.31
C GLY A 320 22.43 4.50 9.56
N VAL A 321 21.52 3.59 9.95
CA VAL A 321 21.65 2.72 11.12
C VAL A 321 21.39 1.27 10.74
N THR A 322 22.17 0.34 11.30
CA THR A 322 21.96 -1.10 11.09
C THR A 322 20.78 -1.57 11.95
N PRO A 323 19.67 -2.05 11.35
CA PRO A 323 18.53 -2.54 12.11
C PRO A 323 18.76 -3.96 12.64
N ARG A 324 17.93 -4.36 13.60
CA ARG A 324 17.64 -5.77 13.88
C ARG A 324 16.51 -6.29 13.00
N THR A 325 16.72 -7.46 12.39
CA THR A 325 15.77 -8.16 11.50
C THR A 325 15.41 -9.57 11.99
N ASP A 326 15.96 -9.98 13.12
CA ASP A 326 15.73 -11.28 13.78
C ASP A 326 14.39 -11.35 14.54
N PHE A 327 13.55 -10.31 14.43
CA PHE A 327 12.27 -10.17 15.11
C PHE A 327 11.10 -10.28 14.13
N ALA A 328 10.09 -11.07 14.51
CA ALA A 328 8.79 -11.13 13.85
C ALA A 328 7.69 -10.67 14.80
N TRP A 329 6.76 -9.86 14.29
CA TRP A 329 5.63 -9.37 15.08
C TRP A 329 4.28 -9.71 14.42
N PRO A 330 3.76 -10.94 14.63
CA PRO A 330 2.40 -11.31 14.25
C PRO A 330 1.36 -10.33 14.79
N VAL A 331 0.27 -10.15 14.04
CA VAL A 331 -0.85 -9.25 14.40
C VAL A 331 -1.42 -9.66 15.77
N ASP A 332 -1.64 -8.66 16.61
CA ASP A 332 -2.06 -8.82 18.02
C ASP A 332 -1.13 -9.69 18.89
N GLY A 333 0.07 -10.03 18.40
CA GLY A 333 0.95 -11.02 19.00
C GLY A 333 0.33 -12.43 19.02
N ALA A 334 -0.67 -12.70 18.18
CA ALA A 334 -1.37 -13.98 18.13
C ALA A 334 -0.53 -15.03 17.38
N ILE A 335 -0.22 -16.13 18.05
CA ILE A 335 0.63 -17.20 17.50
C ILE A 335 0.03 -18.59 17.66
N ASP A 336 0.43 -19.47 16.74
CA ASP A 336 0.48 -20.91 16.90
C ASP A 336 1.78 -21.44 16.25
N SER A 337 2.03 -22.75 16.33
CA SER A 337 3.25 -23.36 15.79
C SER A 337 3.47 -23.06 14.30
N SER A 338 2.40 -23.03 13.50
CA SER A 338 2.50 -22.82 12.06
C SER A 338 2.92 -21.38 11.71
N ILE A 339 2.53 -20.40 12.54
CA ILE A 339 2.92 -18.99 12.45
C ILE A 339 4.38 -18.82 12.86
N VAL A 340 4.83 -19.51 13.92
CA VAL A 340 6.24 -19.53 14.34
C VAL A 340 7.14 -20.12 13.24
N ASP A 341 6.73 -21.19 12.55
CA ASP A 341 7.49 -21.73 11.40
C ASP A 341 7.68 -20.68 10.29
N VAL A 342 6.65 -19.88 9.99
CA VAL A 342 6.68 -18.85 8.94
C VAL A 342 7.57 -17.68 9.36
N ALA A 343 7.48 -17.24 10.63
CA ALA A 343 8.40 -16.26 11.19
C ALA A 343 9.86 -16.74 11.09
N THR A 344 10.13 -18.01 11.43
CA THR A 344 11.46 -18.62 11.29
C THR A 344 11.93 -18.65 9.83
N SER A 345 11.02 -18.95 8.91
CA SER A 345 11.28 -18.95 7.46
C SER A 345 11.55 -17.54 6.89
N ALA A 346 11.11 -16.49 7.59
CA ALA A 346 11.43 -15.09 7.29
C ALA A 346 12.77 -14.62 7.91
N GLY A 347 13.49 -15.48 8.62
CA GLY A 347 14.75 -15.15 9.30
C GLY A 347 14.61 -14.66 10.74
N ALA A 348 13.40 -14.67 11.31
CA ALA A 348 13.19 -14.25 12.69
C ALA A 348 13.35 -15.42 13.69
N HIS A 349 14.11 -15.20 14.75
CA HIS A 349 14.25 -16.12 15.88
C HIS A 349 13.56 -15.60 17.15
N ASN A 350 13.24 -14.31 17.18
CA ASN A 350 12.50 -13.65 18.24
C ASN A 350 11.07 -13.33 17.77
N VAL A 351 10.05 -14.00 18.34
CA VAL A 351 8.64 -13.82 17.96
C VAL A 351 7.91 -13.01 19.02
N ILE A 352 7.55 -11.78 18.70
CA ILE A 352 6.78 -10.90 19.59
C ILE A 352 5.35 -11.42 19.67
N THR A 353 4.97 -11.91 20.85
CA THR A 353 3.63 -12.47 21.14
C THR A 353 3.01 -11.76 22.34
N ARG A 354 1.69 -11.88 22.54
CA ARG A 354 0.97 -11.25 23.64
C ARG A 354 0.54 -12.28 24.68
N SER A 355 0.55 -11.92 25.97
CA SER A 355 0.27 -12.86 27.08
C SER A 355 -1.17 -13.41 27.14
N ASP A 356 -2.07 -12.95 26.27
CA ASP A 356 -3.40 -13.52 26.04
C ASP A 356 -3.46 -14.52 24.86
N SER A 357 -2.41 -14.61 24.05
CA SER A 357 -2.12 -15.71 23.11
C SER A 357 -1.26 -16.79 23.79
N LEU A 358 -0.04 -16.46 24.23
CA LEU A 358 0.81 -17.37 25.00
C LEU A 358 0.50 -17.24 26.51
N ARG A 359 -0.55 -17.91 26.96
CA ARG A 359 -1.06 -17.81 28.34
C ARG A 359 -0.24 -18.62 29.34
N GLU A 360 -0.04 -18.05 30.53
CA GLU A 360 0.59 -18.74 31.66
C GLU A 360 -0.31 -19.87 32.18
N THR A 361 0.21 -21.11 32.24
CA THR A 361 -0.51 -22.30 32.72
C THR A 361 0.05 -22.86 34.03
N GLY A 362 1.27 -22.47 34.41
CA GLY A 362 1.97 -22.94 35.62
C GLY A 362 1.49 -22.35 36.96
N GLY A 363 0.39 -21.58 36.98
CA GLY A 363 -0.16 -21.00 38.21
C GLY A 363 0.70 -19.90 38.85
N LEU A 364 1.49 -19.18 38.06
CA LEU A 364 2.42 -18.16 38.57
C LEU A 364 1.67 -16.96 39.20
N PRO A 365 2.02 -16.53 40.42
CA PRO A 365 1.37 -15.40 41.09
C PRO A 365 1.89 -14.03 40.63
N TYR A 366 2.86 -13.99 39.71
CA TYR A 366 3.50 -12.79 39.18
C TYR A 366 3.58 -12.84 37.65
N THR A 367 3.60 -11.67 37.01
CA THR A 367 3.96 -11.56 35.58
C THR A 367 5.45 -11.88 35.43
N PRO A 368 5.85 -12.93 34.68
CA PRO A 368 7.24 -13.33 34.56
C PRO A 368 7.98 -12.47 33.51
N THR A 369 9.30 -12.66 33.37
CA THR A 369 10.14 -12.02 32.33
C THR A 369 9.51 -12.11 30.93
N ALA A 370 9.83 -11.26 29.95
CA ALA A 370 9.26 -11.37 28.60
C ALA A 370 9.74 -12.61 27.82
N ALA A 371 11.03 -12.92 27.85
CA ALA A 371 11.64 -14.02 27.09
C ALA A 371 11.11 -15.43 27.47
N ARG A 372 10.72 -16.21 26.46
CA ARG A 372 10.32 -17.63 26.53
C ARG A 372 11.00 -18.44 25.43
N PRO A 373 11.99 -19.29 25.74
CA PRO A 373 12.48 -20.27 24.77
C PRO A 373 11.36 -21.25 24.42
N ILE A 374 10.87 -21.22 23.19
CA ILE A 374 9.73 -22.04 22.71
C ILE A 374 10.17 -23.29 21.91
N GLY A 375 11.48 -23.47 21.74
CA GLY A 375 12.06 -24.59 20.98
C GLY A 375 12.45 -24.19 19.56
N GLY A 376 13.12 -25.11 18.84
CA GLY A 376 13.56 -24.87 17.45
C GLY A 376 14.64 -23.79 17.26
N GLY A 377 15.24 -23.29 18.35
CA GLY A 377 16.12 -22.12 18.33
C GLY A 377 15.37 -20.78 18.56
N ASN A 378 14.04 -20.81 18.67
CA ASN A 378 13.22 -19.61 18.76
C ASN A 378 12.87 -19.22 20.20
N THR A 379 12.75 -17.92 20.42
CA THR A 379 12.28 -17.28 21.65
C THR A 379 11.00 -16.51 21.35
N ALA A 380 9.93 -16.79 22.09
CA ALA A 380 8.78 -15.90 22.15
C ALA A 380 9.07 -14.76 23.13
N VAL A 381 8.92 -13.53 22.67
CA VAL A 381 9.04 -12.31 23.48
C VAL A 381 7.63 -11.91 23.89
N VAL A 382 7.23 -12.28 25.10
CA VAL A 382 5.84 -12.16 25.57
C VAL A 382 5.58 -10.77 26.11
N ALA A 383 4.89 -9.96 25.30
CA ALA A 383 4.38 -8.66 25.70
C ALA A 383 3.18 -8.79 26.65
N ASP A 384 3.08 -7.91 27.64
CA ASP A 384 1.99 -7.91 28.60
C ASP A 384 0.67 -7.45 27.95
N ALA A 385 -0.34 -8.31 27.93
CA ALA A 385 -1.60 -8.05 27.24
C ALA A 385 -2.43 -6.88 27.78
N ARG A 386 -2.19 -6.40 29.01
CA ARG A 386 -2.95 -5.30 29.61
C ARG A 386 -2.25 -3.97 29.37
N LEU A 387 -0.92 -3.94 29.54
CA LEU A 387 -0.12 -2.77 29.20
C LEU A 387 -0.19 -2.47 27.70
N SER A 388 -0.09 -3.52 26.86
CA SER A 388 -0.14 -3.42 25.39
C SER A 388 -1.47 -2.91 24.85
N ARG A 389 -2.54 -2.97 25.65
CA ARG A 389 -3.88 -2.50 25.28
C ARG A 389 -4.35 -1.28 26.06
N ALA A 390 -3.49 -0.71 26.90
CA ALA A 390 -3.86 0.40 27.79
C ALA A 390 -4.31 1.66 27.04
N PHE A 391 -3.85 1.84 25.79
CA PHE A 391 -4.12 3.01 24.94
C PHE A 391 -4.94 2.66 23.68
N GLU A 392 -5.67 1.53 23.70
CA GLU A 392 -6.69 1.23 22.69
C GLU A 392 -7.92 2.14 22.88
N GLY A 393 -8.62 2.45 21.79
CA GLY A 393 -9.80 3.32 21.81
C GLY A 393 -9.50 4.81 21.61
N ASP A 394 -10.50 5.65 21.84
CA ASP A 394 -10.45 7.09 21.54
C ASP A 394 -9.74 7.90 22.63
N MET A 395 -8.45 8.17 22.42
CA MET A 395 -7.63 9.02 23.28
C MET A 395 -7.73 10.52 22.96
N SER A 396 -8.61 10.96 22.04
CA SER A 396 -8.80 12.39 21.76
C SER A 396 -9.52 13.13 22.90
N LYS A 397 -10.19 12.39 23.79
CA LYS A 397 -10.83 12.92 24.99
C LYS A 397 -9.87 12.84 26.20
N ALA A 398 -9.83 13.91 26.97
CA ALA A 398 -8.91 14.06 28.10
C ALA A 398 -9.16 13.02 29.21
N ASP A 399 -10.42 12.68 29.48
CA ASP A 399 -10.81 11.67 30.47
C ASP A 399 -10.33 10.27 30.09
N ASN A 400 -10.50 9.86 28.84
CA ASN A 400 -9.99 8.60 28.31
C ASN A 400 -8.46 8.53 28.40
N ALA A 401 -7.76 9.60 27.96
CA ALA A 401 -6.31 9.65 28.00
C ALA A 401 -5.76 9.64 29.43
N SER A 402 -6.34 10.43 30.34
CA SER A 402 -5.99 10.46 31.77
C SER A 402 -6.20 9.10 32.43
N ARG A 403 -7.35 8.46 32.20
CA ARG A 403 -7.66 7.11 32.71
C ARG A 403 -6.66 6.06 32.19
N ALA A 404 -6.33 6.10 30.90
CA ALA A 404 -5.36 5.20 30.27
C ALA A 404 -3.96 5.35 30.87
N VAL A 405 -3.47 6.59 31.03
CA VAL A 405 -2.18 6.89 31.67
C VAL A 405 -2.14 6.35 33.10
N GLN A 406 -3.11 6.71 33.95
CA GLN A 406 -3.11 6.28 35.35
C GLN A 406 -3.27 4.76 35.49
N GLN A 407 -4.05 4.11 34.62
CA GLN A 407 -4.15 2.65 34.58
C GLN A 407 -2.84 1.99 34.14
N PHE A 408 -2.09 2.57 33.21
CA PHE A 408 -0.77 2.06 32.80
C PHE A 408 0.26 2.16 33.94
N LEU A 409 0.35 3.32 34.60
CA LEU A 409 1.22 3.52 35.76
C LEU A 409 0.87 2.58 36.91
N ALA A 410 -0.42 2.43 37.22
CA ALA A 410 -0.92 1.47 38.21
C ALA A 410 -0.56 0.02 37.87
N GLN A 411 -0.73 -0.40 36.61
CA GLN A 411 -0.43 -1.78 36.20
C GLN A 411 1.08 -2.07 36.23
N THR A 412 1.95 -1.13 35.84
CA THR A 412 3.41 -1.30 35.96
C THR A 412 3.88 -1.35 37.42
N GLN A 413 3.32 -0.52 38.30
CA GLN A 413 3.59 -0.57 39.73
C GLN A 413 3.15 -1.91 40.34
N MET A 414 1.95 -2.40 39.99
CA MET A 414 1.50 -3.73 40.41
C MET A 414 2.40 -4.86 39.91
N ILE A 415 2.91 -4.77 38.68
CA ILE A 415 3.85 -5.78 38.17
C ILE A 415 5.14 -5.79 39.01
N ASN A 416 5.65 -4.63 39.43
CA ASN A 416 6.80 -4.57 40.34
C ASN A 416 6.48 -5.26 41.68
N LEU A 417 5.41 -4.83 42.35
CA LEU A 417 4.97 -5.33 43.65
C LEU A 417 4.63 -6.84 43.69
N GLN A 418 4.30 -7.47 42.56
CA GLN A 418 4.07 -8.91 42.50
C GLN A 418 5.29 -9.77 42.89
N ALA A 419 6.51 -9.26 42.69
CA ALA A 419 7.75 -9.92 43.12
C ALA A 419 8.87 -8.87 43.24
N PRO A 420 8.90 -8.08 44.33
CA PRO A 420 9.79 -6.93 44.49
C PRO A 420 11.27 -7.31 44.63
N ASP A 421 11.58 -8.55 45.02
CA ASP A 421 12.96 -9.08 45.07
C ASP A 421 13.47 -9.57 43.71
N ARG A 422 12.63 -9.54 42.66
CA ARG A 422 12.94 -10.08 41.33
C ARG A 422 12.87 -9.01 40.26
N GLN A 423 14.04 -8.55 39.82
CA GLN A 423 14.18 -7.83 38.56
C GLN A 423 13.74 -8.74 37.40
N ARG A 424 12.79 -8.25 36.62
CA ARG A 424 12.16 -8.93 35.48
C ARG A 424 12.06 -7.93 34.33
N SER A 425 12.29 -8.40 33.11
CA SER A 425 11.99 -7.64 31.87
C SER A 425 10.53 -7.84 31.47
N ILE A 426 9.84 -6.76 31.12
CA ILE A 426 8.46 -6.71 30.70
C ILE A 426 8.39 -5.93 29.39
N VAL A 427 7.83 -6.54 28.35
CA VAL A 427 7.67 -5.91 27.04
C VAL A 427 6.24 -5.39 26.88
N VAL A 428 6.09 -4.23 26.24
CA VAL A 428 4.82 -3.65 25.83
C VAL A 428 4.81 -3.47 24.33
N ALA A 429 3.85 -4.11 23.65
CA ALA A 429 3.69 -4.08 22.20
C ALA A 429 2.32 -3.47 21.87
N PRO A 430 2.22 -2.12 21.74
CA PRO A 430 0.95 -1.44 21.51
C PRO A 430 0.37 -1.75 20.13
N GLN A 431 -0.81 -1.20 19.82
CA GLN A 431 -1.39 -1.26 18.48
C GLN A 431 -0.40 -0.81 17.40
N ARG A 432 -0.43 -1.46 16.23
CA ARG A 432 0.55 -1.25 15.13
C ARG A 432 0.51 0.16 14.53
N THR A 433 -0.65 0.80 14.51
CA THR A 433 -0.90 2.09 13.85
C THR A 433 -1.57 3.09 14.80
N PRO A 434 -0.91 3.46 15.91
CA PRO A 434 -1.51 4.30 16.95
C PRO A 434 -1.80 5.70 16.40
N SER A 435 -2.96 6.25 16.73
CA SER A 435 -3.34 7.61 16.35
C SER A 435 -2.46 8.67 17.04
N ALA A 436 -2.49 9.90 16.55
CA ALA A 436 -1.82 11.05 17.15
C ALA A 436 -2.12 11.18 18.67
N ALA A 437 -3.40 11.13 19.04
CA ALA A 437 -3.83 11.23 20.43
C ALA A 437 -3.38 10.03 21.29
N GLN A 438 -3.38 8.81 20.71
CA GLN A 438 -2.83 7.62 21.37
C GLN A 438 -1.32 7.75 21.59
N ALA A 439 -0.57 8.22 20.59
CA ALA A 439 0.87 8.48 20.71
C ALA A 439 1.18 9.50 21.83
N HIS A 440 0.39 10.55 21.96
CA HIS A 440 0.51 11.49 23.09
C HIS A 440 0.23 10.81 24.44
N ALA A 441 -0.84 10.02 24.58
CA ALA A 441 -1.14 9.32 25.84
C ALA A 441 -0.05 8.30 26.23
N MET A 442 0.47 7.53 25.26
CA MET A 442 1.60 6.62 25.45
C MET A 442 2.85 7.38 25.92
N ALA A 443 3.18 8.50 25.26
CA ALA A 443 4.33 9.32 25.59
C ALA A 443 4.23 9.97 26.99
N THR A 444 3.04 10.41 27.41
CA THR A 444 2.81 10.93 28.75
C THR A 444 3.06 9.84 29.80
N ALA A 445 2.51 8.64 29.64
CA ALA A 445 2.70 7.56 30.59
C ALA A 445 4.17 7.09 30.70
N LEU A 446 4.93 7.13 29.60
CA LEU A 446 6.36 6.80 29.62
C LEU A 446 7.19 7.89 30.33
N ARG A 447 6.88 9.17 30.12
CA ARG A 447 7.52 10.29 30.86
C ARG A 447 7.19 10.24 32.34
N ASP A 448 5.93 10.02 32.70
CA ASP A 448 5.51 9.87 34.10
C ASP A 448 6.26 8.72 34.81
N LEU A 449 6.58 7.62 34.10
CA LEU A 449 7.46 6.57 34.63
C LEU A 449 8.91 7.02 34.79
N GLU A 450 9.49 7.65 33.77
CA GLU A 450 10.88 8.13 33.78
C GLU A 450 11.11 9.21 34.85
N ASP A 451 10.25 10.24 34.89
CA ASP A 451 10.26 11.32 35.87
C ASP A 451 10.02 10.80 37.30
N SER A 452 9.19 9.76 37.47
CA SER A 452 9.04 9.13 38.77
C SER A 452 10.29 8.36 39.17
N GLY A 453 10.89 7.61 38.24
CA GLY A 453 12.06 6.76 38.41
C GLY A 453 11.93 5.62 39.43
N ARG A 454 10.78 5.40 40.09
CA ARG A 454 10.71 4.63 41.35
C ARG A 454 10.63 3.10 41.21
N TRP A 455 9.82 2.57 40.29
CA TRP A 455 9.56 1.12 40.15
C TRP A 455 9.90 0.51 38.80
N THR A 456 10.14 1.33 37.76
CA THR A 456 10.59 0.88 36.44
C THR A 456 11.98 1.41 36.10
N GLN A 457 12.64 0.75 35.16
CA GLN A 457 13.81 1.23 34.44
C GLN A 457 13.70 0.78 32.98
N PRO A 458 14.20 1.53 31.99
CA PRO A 458 14.11 1.13 30.60
C PRO A 458 14.99 -0.08 30.27
N LEU A 459 14.66 -0.76 29.16
CA LEU A 459 15.44 -1.84 28.56
C LEU A 459 15.12 -1.94 27.07
N ASP A 460 16.12 -2.11 26.21
CA ASP A 460 15.92 -2.35 24.78
C ASP A 460 15.34 -3.75 24.50
N LEU A 461 14.72 -3.94 23.33
CA LEU A 461 14.03 -5.19 23.01
C LEU A 461 15.00 -6.37 22.81
N GLY A 462 16.25 -6.11 22.39
CA GLY A 462 17.28 -7.14 22.31
C GLY A 462 17.58 -7.74 23.67
N ASP A 463 17.97 -6.89 24.62
CA ASP A 463 18.23 -7.28 26.00
C ASP A 463 16.99 -7.90 26.67
N ALA A 464 15.78 -7.52 26.26
CA ALA A 464 14.53 -8.12 26.74
C ALA A 464 14.26 -9.54 26.19
N ALA A 465 14.75 -9.84 24.98
CA ALA A 465 14.72 -11.17 24.38
C ALA A 465 15.81 -12.10 24.93
N ASP A 466 17.00 -11.55 25.18
CA ASP A 466 18.13 -12.25 25.81
C ASP A 466 18.02 -12.35 27.35
N ALA A 467 17.07 -11.61 27.95
CA ALA A 467 16.82 -11.61 29.38
C ALA A 467 16.58 -13.03 29.92
N LYS A 468 17.24 -13.37 31.03
CA LYS A 468 17.16 -14.71 31.66
C LYS A 468 15.70 -15.18 31.80
N PRO A 469 15.28 -16.24 31.09
CA PRO A 469 13.90 -16.70 31.11
C PRO A 469 13.47 -17.21 32.49
N ASP A 470 12.20 -17.01 32.83
CA ASP A 470 11.62 -17.64 34.01
C ASP A 470 11.58 -19.17 33.81
N PRO A 471 12.06 -19.99 34.77
CA PRO A 471 12.09 -21.44 34.64
C PRO A 471 10.70 -22.09 34.63
N THR A 472 9.69 -21.41 35.17
CA THR A 472 8.35 -21.95 35.47
C THR A 472 7.24 -21.40 34.59
N ALA A 473 7.54 -20.44 33.73
CA ALA A 473 6.57 -19.80 32.84
C ALA A 473 6.31 -20.58 31.53
N THR A 474 5.15 -20.38 30.91
CA THR A 474 4.70 -21.14 29.72
C THR A 474 5.66 -20.98 28.54
N ARG A 475 6.15 -22.12 28.03
CA ARG A 475 7.00 -22.22 26.82
C ARG A 475 6.37 -23.00 25.68
N VAL A 476 5.12 -23.43 25.83
CA VAL A 476 4.41 -24.25 24.85
C VAL A 476 3.57 -23.33 23.97
N VAL A 477 3.92 -23.24 22.69
CA VAL A 477 3.15 -22.49 21.69
C VAL A 477 1.73 -23.06 21.59
N PRO A 478 0.67 -22.23 21.47
CA PRO A 478 -0.69 -22.72 21.30
C PRO A 478 -0.87 -23.53 20.02
N SER A 479 -1.88 -24.39 19.98
CA SER A 479 -2.30 -25.06 18.73
C SER A 479 -3.09 -24.10 17.83
N ALA A 480 -3.15 -24.37 16.53
CA ALA A 480 -3.89 -23.52 15.58
C ALA A 480 -5.38 -23.34 15.93
N GLY A 481 -5.98 -24.29 16.65
CA GLY A 481 -7.35 -24.16 17.17
C GLY A 481 -7.53 -23.09 18.25
N ALA A 482 -6.45 -22.67 18.91
CA ALA A 482 -6.46 -21.60 19.91
C ALA A 482 -6.26 -20.19 19.31
N TYR A 483 -5.83 -20.08 18.05
CA TYR A 483 -5.67 -18.79 17.38
C TYR A 483 -7.03 -18.09 17.22
N PRO A 484 -7.15 -16.78 17.55
CA PRO A 484 -8.44 -16.11 17.70
C PRO A 484 -9.34 -16.16 16.46
N GLY A 485 -10.61 -16.54 16.68
CA GLY A 485 -11.61 -16.60 15.61
C GLY A 485 -12.00 -15.26 15.00
N SER A 486 -11.72 -14.12 15.66
CA SER A 486 -11.81 -12.78 15.07
C SER A 486 -10.73 -12.57 14.01
N LEU A 487 -9.46 -12.63 14.43
CA LEU A 487 -8.29 -12.46 13.57
C LEU A 487 -8.30 -13.43 12.38
N ARG A 488 -8.81 -14.65 12.56
CA ARG A 488 -8.96 -15.63 11.47
C ARG A 488 -9.95 -15.21 10.38
N ARG A 489 -10.99 -14.44 10.71
CA ARG A 489 -11.93 -13.92 9.69
C ARG A 489 -11.36 -12.76 8.88
N GLU A 490 -10.29 -12.16 9.37
CA GLU A 490 -9.60 -11.04 8.76
C GLU A 490 -8.38 -11.49 7.93
N GLU A 491 -8.02 -12.77 7.93
CA GLU A 491 -6.91 -13.33 7.16
C GLU A 491 -7.10 -13.21 5.63
N LEU A 492 -5.98 -13.00 4.93
CA LEU A 492 -5.89 -13.06 3.47
C LEU A 492 -6.17 -14.49 2.97
N PRO A 493 -7.13 -14.69 2.06
CA PRO A 493 -7.45 -16.02 1.55
C PRO A 493 -6.35 -16.56 0.63
N ALA A 494 -6.32 -17.88 0.44
CA ALA A 494 -5.39 -18.56 -0.49
C ALA A 494 -5.45 -18.05 -1.95
N GLU A 495 -6.53 -17.34 -2.33
CA GLU A 495 -6.66 -16.63 -3.60
C GLU A 495 -5.63 -15.50 -3.76
N ALA A 496 -5.36 -14.74 -2.69
CA ALA A 496 -4.39 -13.64 -2.72
C ALA A 496 -2.98 -14.16 -2.99
N PHE A 497 -2.56 -15.22 -2.30
CA PHE A 497 -1.25 -15.83 -2.52
C PHE A 497 -1.12 -16.48 -3.91
N ARG A 498 -2.20 -17.05 -4.48
CA ARG A 498 -2.21 -17.51 -5.87
C ARG A 498 -2.08 -16.35 -6.86
N LYS A 499 -2.72 -15.20 -6.59
CA LYS A 499 -2.57 -13.98 -7.41
C LYS A 499 -1.14 -13.45 -7.44
N VAL A 500 -0.47 -13.44 -6.27
CA VAL A 500 0.96 -13.11 -6.15
C VAL A 500 1.81 -14.09 -6.97
N GLN A 501 1.57 -15.40 -6.84
CA GLN A 501 2.28 -16.44 -7.60
C GLN A 501 2.11 -16.29 -9.12
N GLU A 502 0.88 -16.07 -9.60
CA GLU A 502 0.57 -15.85 -11.02
C GLU A 502 1.24 -14.58 -11.57
N THR A 503 1.29 -13.52 -10.76
CA THR A 503 1.88 -12.23 -11.15
C THR A 503 3.41 -12.30 -11.15
N GLN A 504 4.02 -13.01 -10.19
CA GLN A 504 5.45 -13.32 -10.17
C GLN A 504 5.83 -14.16 -11.40
N ALA A 505 5.10 -15.23 -11.72
CA ALA A 505 5.37 -16.05 -12.91
C ALA A 505 5.27 -15.23 -14.22
N ALA A 506 4.28 -14.33 -14.32
CA ALA A 506 4.17 -13.43 -15.46
C ALA A 506 5.30 -12.37 -15.52
N LEU A 507 5.84 -11.96 -14.36
CA LEU A 507 7.01 -11.08 -14.29
C LEU A 507 8.28 -11.82 -14.72
N ASP A 508 8.43 -13.08 -14.32
CA ASP A 508 9.55 -13.94 -14.70
C ASP A 508 9.56 -14.25 -16.20
N ASP A 509 8.38 -14.47 -16.80
CA ASP A 509 8.19 -14.57 -18.25
C ASP A 509 8.52 -13.26 -19.00
N TYR A 510 8.33 -12.11 -18.36
CA TYR A 510 8.50 -10.80 -18.98
C TYR A 510 9.93 -10.26 -18.86
N GLN A 511 10.60 -10.46 -17.72
CA GLN A 511 11.94 -9.92 -17.48
C GLN A 511 12.99 -10.46 -18.47
N VAL A 512 12.82 -11.69 -18.98
CA VAL A 512 13.78 -12.34 -19.89
C VAL A 512 13.80 -11.75 -21.31
N ILE A 513 12.84 -10.87 -21.66
CA ILE A 513 12.84 -10.17 -22.95
C ILE A 513 13.38 -8.73 -22.86
N LEU A 514 13.67 -8.25 -21.65
CA LEU A 514 14.07 -6.86 -21.39
C LEU A 514 15.59 -6.71 -21.48
N ALA A 515 16.06 -5.66 -22.16
CA ALA A 515 17.48 -5.29 -22.14
C ALA A 515 17.92 -4.64 -20.80
N GLN A 516 16.96 -4.11 -20.02
CA GLN A 516 17.16 -3.45 -18.73
C GLN A 516 16.10 -3.91 -17.71
N PRO A 517 16.11 -5.18 -17.28
CA PRO A 517 15.13 -5.72 -16.33
C PRO A 517 15.15 -4.99 -14.98
N GLU A 518 16.29 -4.43 -14.56
CA GLU A 518 16.46 -3.65 -13.33
C GLU A 518 15.60 -2.39 -13.26
N ARG A 519 15.09 -1.90 -14.40
CA ARG A 519 14.15 -0.77 -14.46
C ARG A 519 12.71 -1.15 -14.13
N VAL A 520 12.39 -2.45 -14.16
CA VAL A 520 11.02 -2.97 -14.04
C VAL A 520 10.88 -3.87 -12.82
N VAL A 521 11.76 -4.88 -12.70
CA VAL A 521 11.64 -5.95 -11.70
C VAL A 521 11.53 -5.41 -10.26
N PRO A 522 12.35 -4.44 -9.79
CA PRO A 522 12.26 -3.97 -8.41
C PRO A 522 10.90 -3.33 -8.03
N ALA A 523 10.27 -2.62 -8.96
CA ALA A 523 8.96 -2.00 -8.73
C ALA A 523 7.87 -3.08 -8.56
N PHE A 524 7.90 -4.12 -9.38
CA PHE A 524 6.98 -5.25 -9.24
C PHE A 524 7.31 -6.14 -8.04
N SER A 525 8.58 -6.45 -7.75
CA SER A 525 8.96 -7.25 -6.58
C SER A 525 8.51 -6.61 -5.27
N THR A 526 8.64 -5.29 -5.11
CA THR A 526 8.12 -4.58 -3.93
C THR A 526 6.60 -4.50 -3.91
N ALA A 527 5.93 -4.39 -5.07
CA ALA A 527 4.47 -4.49 -5.15
C ALA A 527 3.94 -5.87 -4.74
N LEU A 528 4.61 -6.96 -5.15
CA LEU A 528 4.26 -8.33 -4.75
C LEU A 528 4.45 -8.58 -3.25
N MET A 529 5.45 -7.94 -2.61
CA MET A 529 5.58 -7.95 -1.15
C MET A 529 4.38 -7.25 -0.48
N ARG A 530 4.02 -6.04 -0.96
CA ARG A 530 2.85 -5.29 -0.48
C ARG A 530 1.54 -6.06 -0.64
N GLU A 531 1.34 -6.85 -1.70
CA GLU A 531 0.16 -7.74 -1.86
C GLU A 531 -0.02 -8.75 -0.70
N THR A 532 1.02 -9.02 0.09
CA THR A 532 0.96 -9.93 1.25
C THR A 532 0.86 -9.23 2.61
N SER A 533 0.80 -7.89 2.63
CA SER A 533 0.85 -7.06 3.85
C SER A 533 -0.28 -7.31 4.85
N THR A 534 -0.02 -7.08 6.13
CA THR A 534 -1.05 -7.06 7.19
C THR A 534 -2.12 -5.98 6.99
N GLU A 535 -1.86 -4.93 6.18
CA GLU A 535 -2.83 -3.85 5.93
C GLU A 535 -4.15 -4.37 5.32
N TRP A 536 -4.08 -5.49 4.60
CA TRP A 536 -5.21 -6.10 3.90
C TRP A 536 -6.16 -6.86 4.83
N ARG A 537 -5.83 -6.96 6.12
CA ARG A 537 -6.67 -7.64 7.09
C ARG A 537 -8.03 -6.96 7.22
N GLY A 538 -9.08 -7.74 6.94
CA GLY A 538 -10.45 -7.22 6.87
C GLY A 538 -10.80 -6.42 5.61
N ASP A 539 -9.84 -6.09 4.73
CA ASP A 539 -10.07 -5.42 3.45
C ASP A 539 -9.69 -6.29 2.24
N ALA A 540 -10.45 -7.37 2.05
CA ALA A 540 -10.34 -8.22 0.87
C ALA A 540 -10.68 -7.48 -0.45
N THR A 541 -11.35 -6.32 -0.39
CA THR A 541 -11.70 -5.53 -1.59
C THR A 541 -10.50 -4.71 -2.05
N GLY A 542 -9.84 -3.99 -1.14
CA GLY A 542 -8.59 -3.28 -1.39
C GLY A 542 -7.48 -4.21 -1.83
N ALA A 543 -7.31 -5.36 -1.16
CA ALA A 543 -6.29 -6.34 -1.51
C ALA A 543 -6.45 -6.84 -2.96
N LYS A 544 -7.69 -7.19 -3.33
CA LYS A 544 -8.04 -7.60 -4.69
C LYS A 544 -7.87 -6.45 -5.70
N ALA A 545 -8.20 -5.21 -5.33
CA ALA A 545 -8.03 -4.06 -6.20
C ALA A 545 -6.54 -3.79 -6.49
N PHE A 546 -5.68 -3.85 -5.47
CA PHE A 546 -4.24 -3.64 -5.59
C PHE A 546 -3.56 -4.76 -6.40
N GLY A 547 -3.75 -6.04 -6.06
CA GLY A 547 -3.17 -7.13 -6.85
C GLY A 547 -3.70 -7.20 -8.30
N ASN A 548 -4.92 -6.70 -8.55
CA ASN A 548 -5.39 -6.51 -9.92
C ASN A 548 -4.74 -5.32 -10.63
N SER A 549 -4.45 -4.20 -9.96
CA SER A 549 -3.75 -3.08 -10.61
C SER A 549 -2.32 -3.48 -10.98
N VAL A 550 -1.59 -4.15 -10.08
CA VAL A 550 -0.25 -4.69 -10.34
C VAL A 550 -0.25 -5.63 -11.55
N ARG A 551 -1.12 -6.66 -11.56
CA ARG A 551 -1.21 -7.60 -12.69
C ARG A 551 -1.63 -6.91 -14.00
N SER A 552 -2.57 -5.97 -13.95
CA SER A 552 -3.06 -5.25 -15.13
C SER A 552 -2.01 -4.32 -15.72
N TYR A 553 -1.21 -3.66 -14.87
CA TYR A 553 -0.08 -2.84 -15.32
C TYR A 553 0.98 -3.73 -15.99
N LEU A 554 1.33 -4.87 -15.39
CA LEU A 554 2.23 -5.85 -16.02
C LEU A 554 1.72 -6.30 -17.40
N ASP A 555 0.45 -6.71 -17.52
CA ASP A 555 -0.16 -7.08 -18.80
C ASP A 555 -0.14 -5.93 -19.81
N SER A 556 -0.26 -4.68 -19.37
CA SER A 556 -0.16 -3.49 -20.23
C SER A 556 1.27 -3.30 -20.78
N LEU A 557 2.29 -3.64 -20.00
CA LEU A 557 3.69 -3.59 -20.41
C LEU A 557 4.01 -4.75 -21.37
N THR A 558 3.63 -5.98 -21.06
CA THR A 558 3.82 -7.15 -21.93
C THR A 558 3.24 -6.91 -23.34
N LYS A 559 2.04 -6.29 -23.42
CA LYS A 559 1.36 -5.98 -24.70
C LYS A 559 2.02 -4.85 -25.53
N LYS A 560 2.96 -4.08 -24.97
CA LYS A 560 3.70 -3.05 -25.72
C LYS A 560 4.69 -3.65 -26.73
N VAL A 561 5.01 -4.93 -26.62
CA VAL A 561 5.86 -5.68 -27.57
C VAL A 561 4.98 -6.64 -28.35
N HIS A 562 4.80 -6.43 -29.65
CA HIS A 562 3.92 -7.27 -30.47
C HIS A 562 4.29 -7.26 -31.96
N LEU A 563 3.71 -8.20 -32.71
CA LEU A 563 3.79 -8.25 -34.18
C LEU A 563 2.74 -7.32 -34.80
N ILE A 564 3.18 -6.44 -35.70
CA ILE A 564 2.25 -5.61 -36.49
C ILE A 564 1.54 -6.53 -37.50
N GLN A 565 0.21 -6.57 -37.44
CA GLN A 565 -0.61 -7.42 -38.30
C GLN A 565 -0.39 -7.11 -39.78
N LYS A 566 -0.26 -8.17 -40.59
CA LYS A 566 0.05 -8.10 -42.02
C LYS A 566 -1.16 -8.53 -42.85
N SER A 567 -1.39 -7.86 -43.97
CA SER A 567 -2.31 -8.33 -45.00
C SER A 567 -1.76 -9.55 -45.74
N ASP A 568 -2.64 -10.26 -46.45
CA ASP A 568 -2.24 -11.35 -47.35
C ASP A 568 -1.19 -10.90 -48.39
N ALA A 569 -0.31 -11.82 -48.77
CA ALA A 569 0.80 -11.58 -49.68
C ALA A 569 0.72 -12.50 -50.90
N THR A 570 1.21 -12.04 -52.05
CA THR A 570 1.38 -12.87 -53.26
C THR A 570 2.85 -12.98 -53.62
N LEU A 571 3.34 -14.22 -53.77
CA LEU A 571 4.70 -14.52 -54.22
C LEU A 571 4.70 -14.72 -55.74
N SER A 572 5.24 -13.75 -56.46
CA SER A 572 5.41 -13.80 -57.92
C SER A 572 6.80 -14.35 -58.26
N GLY A 573 6.90 -15.67 -58.46
CA GLY A 573 8.17 -16.36 -58.73
C GLY A 573 8.56 -17.38 -57.65
N ARG A 574 9.80 -17.90 -57.74
CA ARG A 574 10.30 -18.99 -56.89
C ARG A 574 10.82 -18.57 -55.52
N SER A 575 11.14 -17.29 -55.34
CA SER A 575 11.62 -16.75 -54.07
C SER A 575 11.15 -15.32 -53.86
N ALA A 576 10.82 -14.96 -52.62
CA ALA A 576 10.77 -13.57 -52.21
C ALA A 576 10.93 -13.43 -50.69
N THR A 577 11.28 -12.22 -50.26
CA THR A 577 11.39 -11.86 -48.85
C THR A 577 10.04 -11.47 -48.28
N ILE A 578 9.61 -12.10 -47.19
CA ILE A 578 8.48 -11.67 -46.38
C ILE A 578 8.99 -10.81 -45.22
N PRO A 579 8.75 -9.49 -45.22
CA PRO A 579 9.04 -8.66 -44.05
C PRO A 579 7.94 -8.85 -42.98
N VAL A 580 8.36 -9.12 -41.75
CA VAL A 580 7.50 -9.18 -40.56
C VAL A 580 8.01 -8.16 -39.54
N THR A 581 7.13 -7.26 -39.10
CA THR A 581 7.51 -6.14 -38.24
C THR A 581 7.19 -6.43 -36.78
N VAL A 582 8.20 -6.33 -35.92
CA VAL A 582 8.07 -6.31 -34.47
C VAL A 582 8.02 -4.84 -34.03
N GLN A 583 7.03 -4.49 -33.22
CA GLN A 583 6.90 -3.17 -32.60
C GLN A 583 7.23 -3.27 -31.11
N ASN A 584 8.10 -2.39 -30.62
CA ASN A 584 8.43 -2.24 -29.21
C ASN A 584 8.04 -0.84 -28.71
N ASN A 585 6.90 -0.72 -28.03
CA ASN A 585 6.42 0.52 -27.44
C ASN A 585 6.89 0.72 -25.96
N LEU A 586 7.91 -0.02 -25.51
CA LEU A 586 8.54 0.18 -24.20
C LEU A 586 9.55 1.34 -24.23
N VAL A 587 9.89 1.87 -23.05
CA VAL A 587 10.94 2.89 -22.85
C VAL A 587 12.35 2.29 -22.69
N GLN A 588 12.52 1.04 -23.13
CA GLN A 588 13.76 0.28 -23.12
C GLN A 588 13.76 -0.72 -24.30
N GLY A 589 14.95 -1.16 -24.71
CA GLY A 589 15.09 -2.18 -25.75
C GLY A 589 14.61 -3.55 -25.30
N VAL A 590 14.24 -4.38 -26.28
CA VAL A 590 14.02 -5.83 -26.10
C VAL A 590 15.05 -6.62 -26.88
N GLU A 591 15.53 -7.72 -26.31
CA GLU A 591 16.52 -8.60 -26.91
C GLU A 591 16.36 -10.06 -26.43
N GLY A 592 17.15 -10.98 -26.96
CA GLY A 592 17.08 -12.42 -26.61
C GLY A 592 15.86 -13.17 -27.17
N MET A 593 14.95 -12.48 -27.86
CA MET A 593 13.77 -13.07 -28.48
C MET A 593 14.07 -13.65 -29.88
N THR A 594 13.33 -14.67 -30.28
CA THR A 594 13.42 -15.29 -31.62
C THR A 594 12.07 -15.20 -32.34
N LEU A 595 12.05 -14.66 -33.56
CA LEU A 595 10.87 -14.67 -34.43
C LEU A 595 10.95 -15.85 -35.40
N LYS A 596 9.90 -16.67 -35.41
CA LYS A 596 9.80 -17.84 -36.28
C LYS A 596 8.51 -17.77 -37.10
N LEU A 597 8.64 -18.07 -38.40
CA LEU A 597 7.51 -18.32 -39.27
C LEU A 597 7.28 -19.84 -39.39
N THR A 598 6.02 -20.24 -39.55
CA THR A 598 5.63 -21.63 -39.84
C THR A 598 4.59 -21.63 -40.94
N SER A 599 4.82 -22.43 -41.99
CA SER A 599 3.86 -22.64 -43.08
C SER A 599 2.94 -23.83 -42.75
N SER A 600 1.64 -23.70 -43.00
CA SER A 600 0.69 -24.83 -42.93
C SER A 600 0.91 -25.87 -44.03
N GLN A 601 1.75 -25.55 -45.02
CA GLN A 601 2.09 -26.40 -46.16
C GLN A 601 3.60 -26.28 -46.44
N PRO A 602 4.48 -26.85 -45.59
CA PRO A 602 5.93 -26.69 -45.71
C PRO A 602 6.48 -27.21 -47.04
N ASN A 603 5.88 -28.27 -47.60
CA ASN A 603 6.23 -28.80 -48.94
C ASN A 603 5.88 -27.84 -50.09
N ARG A 604 5.02 -26.83 -49.87
CA ARG A 604 4.65 -25.80 -50.85
C ARG A 604 5.47 -24.52 -50.68
N LEU A 605 5.64 -24.07 -49.44
CA LEU A 605 6.27 -22.82 -49.08
C LEU A 605 7.21 -23.06 -47.91
N ASP A 606 8.51 -22.95 -48.19
CA ASP A 606 9.54 -22.81 -47.17
C ASP A 606 9.59 -21.33 -46.73
N VAL A 607 9.57 -21.10 -45.42
CA VAL A 607 9.51 -19.78 -44.79
C VAL A 607 10.87 -19.32 -44.24
N GLY A 608 11.93 -20.09 -44.47
CA GLY A 608 13.30 -19.74 -44.10
C GLY A 608 13.60 -19.94 -42.61
N VAL A 609 14.76 -19.42 -42.18
CA VAL A 609 15.26 -19.56 -40.81
C VAL A 609 14.72 -18.49 -39.87
N SER A 610 14.51 -18.88 -38.60
CA SER A 610 14.15 -17.96 -37.52
C SER A 610 15.14 -16.79 -37.39
N GLN A 611 14.64 -15.61 -37.04
CA GLN A 611 15.44 -14.39 -36.88
C GLN A 611 15.60 -14.05 -35.40
N GLN A 612 16.81 -13.66 -34.99
CA GLN A 612 17.05 -13.08 -33.67
C GLN A 612 16.52 -11.64 -33.63
N ILE A 613 15.85 -11.31 -32.54
CA ILE A 613 15.15 -10.04 -32.37
C ILE A 613 15.89 -9.17 -31.37
N LYS A 614 16.25 -7.98 -31.84
CA LYS A 614 16.65 -6.84 -31.03
C LYS A 614 15.89 -5.62 -31.56
N VAL A 615 15.16 -4.92 -30.70
CA VAL A 615 14.38 -3.72 -31.07
C VAL A 615 14.48 -2.70 -29.95
N ASP A 616 15.02 -1.52 -30.27
CA ASP A 616 15.16 -0.44 -29.30
C ASP A 616 13.80 0.08 -28.81
N GLY A 617 13.79 0.72 -27.63
CA GLY A 617 12.56 1.24 -27.02
C GLY A 617 11.90 2.32 -27.88
N GLY A 618 10.59 2.24 -28.07
CA GLY A 618 9.80 3.15 -28.91
C GLY A 618 9.94 2.93 -30.42
N HIS A 619 10.65 1.87 -30.86
CA HIS A 619 10.92 1.62 -32.27
C HIS A 619 10.17 0.39 -32.82
N SER A 620 10.09 0.32 -34.15
CA SER A 620 9.58 -0.86 -34.87
C SER A 620 10.63 -1.33 -35.87
N GLN A 621 10.86 -2.64 -35.96
CA GLN A 621 11.87 -3.23 -36.84
C GLN A 621 11.28 -4.36 -37.68
N SER A 622 11.52 -4.29 -39.00
CA SER A 622 11.08 -5.29 -39.97
C SER A 622 12.15 -6.34 -40.21
N PHE A 623 11.89 -7.56 -39.76
CA PHE A 623 12.74 -8.72 -39.96
C PHE A 623 12.38 -9.41 -41.27
N LYS A 624 13.41 -9.78 -42.05
CA LYS A 624 13.28 -10.27 -43.42
C LYS A 624 13.42 -11.79 -43.45
N PHE A 625 12.37 -12.48 -43.90
CA PHE A 625 12.37 -13.93 -44.08
C PHE A 625 12.44 -14.25 -45.57
N ASP A 626 13.55 -14.79 -46.03
CA ASP A 626 13.68 -15.23 -47.42
C ASP A 626 12.98 -16.57 -47.61
N THR A 627 11.90 -16.55 -48.40
CA THR A 627 10.99 -17.69 -48.58
C THR A 627 11.13 -18.30 -49.96
N THR A 628 10.93 -19.62 -50.05
CA THR A 628 11.06 -20.39 -51.30
C THR A 628 9.74 -21.10 -51.63
N ALA A 629 9.26 -20.85 -52.85
CA ALA A 629 8.05 -21.42 -53.41
C ALA A 629 8.37 -22.71 -54.20
N ASN A 630 7.92 -23.85 -53.66
CA ASN A 630 8.10 -25.18 -54.23
C ASN A 630 6.88 -25.66 -55.04
N ALA A 631 5.70 -25.08 -54.81
CA ALA A 631 4.48 -25.38 -55.58
C ALA A 631 3.48 -24.21 -55.59
N ASN A 632 2.61 -24.18 -56.60
CA ASN A 632 1.56 -23.16 -56.71
C ASN A 632 0.41 -23.36 -55.72
N GLY A 633 -0.23 -22.24 -55.35
CA GLY A 633 -1.43 -22.19 -54.52
C GLY A 633 -1.26 -21.43 -53.20
N ARG A 634 -2.32 -21.41 -52.40
CA ARG A 634 -2.38 -20.68 -51.12
C ARG A 634 -1.86 -21.52 -49.96
N ALA A 635 -0.92 -20.97 -49.19
CA ALA A 635 -0.48 -21.46 -47.89
C ALA A 635 -0.85 -20.45 -46.80
N TRP A 636 -1.10 -20.90 -45.57
CA TRP A 636 -1.19 -20.02 -44.41
C TRP A 636 0.18 -19.96 -43.74
N VAL A 637 0.64 -18.77 -43.39
CA VAL A 637 1.88 -18.56 -42.64
C VAL A 637 1.54 -17.93 -41.30
N THR A 638 2.03 -18.55 -40.23
CA THR A 638 1.93 -18.03 -38.86
C THR A 638 3.31 -17.57 -38.42
N ALA A 639 3.44 -16.30 -38.04
CA ALA A 639 4.60 -15.72 -37.40
C ALA A 639 4.35 -15.63 -35.88
N GLN A 640 5.31 -16.10 -35.08
CA GLN A 640 5.24 -16.13 -33.63
C GLN A 640 6.58 -15.70 -33.05
N LEU A 641 6.55 -14.81 -32.06
CA LEU A 641 7.69 -14.48 -31.22
C LEU A 641 7.88 -15.56 -30.15
N TYR A 642 9.13 -15.86 -29.82
CA TYR A 642 9.53 -16.76 -28.76
C TYR A 642 10.57 -16.08 -27.86
N THR A 643 10.52 -16.38 -26.57
CA THR A 643 11.53 -15.99 -25.58
C THR A 643 12.81 -16.83 -25.74
N ALA A 644 13.87 -16.49 -25.00
CA ALA A 644 15.17 -17.19 -25.04
C ALA A 644 15.07 -18.68 -24.62
N ASP A 645 14.15 -19.02 -23.72
CA ASP A 645 13.82 -20.38 -23.27
C ASP A 645 12.86 -21.13 -24.23
N GLY A 646 12.42 -20.48 -25.32
CA GLY A 646 11.60 -21.10 -26.37
C GLY A 646 10.09 -21.10 -26.10
N LYS A 647 9.62 -20.34 -25.10
CA LYS A 647 8.18 -20.13 -24.83
C LYS A 647 7.59 -19.13 -25.83
N PRO A 648 6.38 -19.34 -26.37
CA PRO A 648 5.74 -18.38 -27.26
C PRO A 648 5.38 -17.09 -26.49
N TYR A 649 5.71 -15.94 -27.08
CA TYR A 649 5.45 -14.61 -26.52
C TYR A 649 4.45 -13.84 -27.40
N GLY A 650 3.38 -13.34 -26.79
CA GLY A 650 2.36 -12.55 -27.47
C GLY A 650 1.54 -13.33 -28.51
N GLU A 651 0.55 -12.65 -29.10
CA GLU A 651 -0.37 -13.25 -30.07
C GLU A 651 0.32 -13.59 -31.41
N PRO A 652 0.06 -14.77 -32.00
CA PRO A 652 0.53 -15.11 -33.33
C PRO A 652 -0.10 -14.22 -34.42
N MET A 653 0.71 -13.78 -35.38
CA MET A 653 0.21 -13.17 -36.62
C MET A 653 0.04 -14.25 -37.68
N THR A 654 -1.16 -14.42 -38.23
CA THR A 654 -1.42 -15.38 -39.33
C THR A 654 -1.94 -14.65 -40.57
N PHE A 655 -1.34 -14.92 -41.72
CA PHE A 655 -1.67 -14.30 -43.01
C PHE A 655 -1.58 -15.33 -44.15
N GLN A 656 -2.31 -15.12 -45.25
CA GLN A 656 -2.27 -16.00 -46.41
C GLN A 656 -1.14 -15.58 -47.36
N VAL A 657 -0.40 -16.57 -47.85
CA VAL A 657 0.59 -16.40 -48.90
C VAL A 657 0.12 -17.16 -50.13
N ASN A 658 -0.20 -16.42 -51.19
CA ASN A 658 -0.60 -16.99 -52.48
C ASN A 658 0.64 -17.15 -53.37
N VAL A 659 1.01 -18.39 -53.67
CA VAL A 659 2.17 -18.70 -54.52
C VAL A 659 1.74 -18.79 -55.99
N THR A 660 2.34 -17.96 -56.84
CA THR A 660 2.14 -17.95 -58.29
C THR A 660 3.47 -17.99 -59.03
N GLU A 661 3.88 -19.18 -59.46
CA GLU A 661 4.95 -19.39 -60.43
C GLU A 661 4.45 -19.07 -61.84
N ILE A 662 5.00 -18.02 -62.44
CA ILE A 662 4.97 -17.84 -63.90
C ILE A 662 6.05 -18.76 -64.45
N THR A 663 5.66 -19.87 -65.08
CA THR A 663 6.64 -20.80 -65.65
C THR A 663 7.42 -20.13 -66.77
N ALA A 664 8.71 -20.44 -66.88
CA ALA A 664 9.58 -19.91 -67.94
C ALA A 664 9.02 -20.21 -69.35
N THR A 665 8.24 -21.29 -69.50
CA THR A 665 7.48 -21.65 -70.70
C THR A 665 6.43 -20.59 -71.08
N VAL A 666 5.71 -19.99 -70.11
CA VAL A 666 4.75 -18.92 -70.39
C VAL A 666 5.47 -17.64 -70.82
N MET A 667 6.59 -17.28 -70.18
CA MET A 667 7.43 -16.17 -70.66
C MET A 667 8.00 -16.44 -72.06
N LEU A 668 8.44 -17.66 -72.37
CA LEU A 668 8.90 -18.05 -73.71
C LEU A 668 7.79 -17.99 -74.76
N VAL A 669 6.57 -18.38 -74.42
CA VAL A 669 5.40 -18.26 -75.32
C VAL A 669 5.01 -16.81 -75.54
N ILE A 670 5.07 -15.95 -74.51
CA ILE A 670 4.84 -14.51 -74.65
C ILE A 670 5.96 -13.85 -75.47
N ALA A 671 7.23 -14.14 -75.18
CA ALA A 671 8.38 -13.63 -75.94
C ALA A 671 8.35 -14.12 -77.40
N GLY A 672 7.99 -15.38 -77.65
CA GLY A 672 7.78 -15.94 -78.98
C GLY A 672 6.59 -15.31 -79.71
N GLY A 673 5.48 -15.05 -79.00
CA GLY A 673 4.30 -14.35 -79.54
C GLY A 673 4.60 -12.89 -79.90
N VAL A 674 5.32 -12.16 -79.05
CA VAL A 674 5.81 -10.80 -79.32
C VAL A 674 6.80 -10.81 -80.49
N LEU A 675 7.73 -11.77 -80.54
CA LEU A 675 8.65 -11.94 -81.67
C LEU A 675 7.91 -12.21 -82.98
N LEU A 676 6.86 -13.03 -82.96
CA LEU A 676 6.00 -13.30 -84.12
C LEU A 676 5.20 -12.05 -84.54
N LEU A 677 4.70 -11.24 -83.59
CA LEU A 677 4.04 -9.97 -83.89
C LEU A 677 5.00 -8.94 -84.49
N VAL A 678 6.24 -8.86 -83.98
CA VAL A 678 7.30 -8.01 -84.55
C VAL A 678 7.67 -8.47 -85.96
N LEU A 679 7.85 -9.78 -86.19
CA LEU A 679 8.11 -10.35 -87.51
C LEU A 679 6.95 -10.12 -88.48
N ALA A 680 5.70 -10.21 -88.02
CA ALA A 680 4.52 -9.89 -88.81
C ALA A 680 4.46 -8.40 -89.17
N GLY A 681 4.75 -7.50 -88.23
CA GLY A 681 4.85 -6.05 -88.45
C GLY A 681 5.93 -5.70 -89.48
N VAL A 682 7.12 -6.30 -89.37
CA VAL A 682 8.22 -6.14 -90.35
C VAL A 682 7.81 -6.68 -91.72
N ARG A 683 7.13 -7.83 -91.80
CA ARG A 683 6.63 -8.40 -93.07
C ARG A 683 5.60 -7.49 -93.75
N ILE A 684 4.67 -6.92 -92.99
CA ILE A 684 3.66 -5.98 -93.50
C ILE A 684 4.31 -4.66 -93.95
N TYR A 685 5.26 -4.13 -93.18
CA TYR A 685 6.03 -2.93 -93.54
C TYR A 685 6.82 -3.11 -94.85
N LEU A 686 7.42 -4.28 -95.05
CA LEU A 686 8.16 -4.62 -96.28
C LEU A 686 7.25 -4.90 -97.48
N GLN A 687 6.04 -5.48 -97.29
CA GLN A 687 5.09 -5.71 -98.38
C GLN A 687 4.42 -4.40 -98.87
N ARG A 688 4.16 -3.43 -97.99
CA ARG A 688 3.55 -2.15 -98.37
C ARG A 688 4.47 -1.19 -99.15
N LYS A 689 5.75 -1.51 -99.32
CA LYS A 689 6.75 -0.64 -100.00
C LYS A 689 7.10 -1.05 -101.44
N ARG A 690 6.31 -1.92 -102.09
CA ARG A 690 6.57 -2.41 -103.45
C ARG A 690 5.46 -2.17 -104.49
N MET A 691 4.40 -1.44 -104.15
CA MET A 691 3.37 -1.01 -105.11
C MET A 691 2.90 0.42 -104.79
N ALA A 692 2.78 1.23 -105.85
CA ALA A 692 2.26 2.61 -105.95
C ALA A 692 3.28 3.79 -105.97
N ALA A 693 3.73 4.13 -107.17
CA ALA A 693 3.77 5.50 -107.70
C ALA A 693 3.00 5.44 -109.03
N ALA A 694 1.73 5.90 -109.08
CA ALA A 694 1.28 7.22 -109.54
C ALA A 694 1.17 7.30 -111.10
N PRO A 695 0.34 8.18 -111.73
CA PRO A 695 -0.58 9.24 -111.23
C PRO A 695 -2.09 8.84 -111.34
N ALA A 696 -3.12 9.55 -110.81
CA ALA A 696 -3.63 10.93 -111.04
C ALA A 696 -4.14 11.14 -112.50
N GLU A 697 -5.27 11.80 -112.83
CA GLU A 697 -5.97 12.99 -112.29
C GLU A 697 -7.51 12.99 -112.55
N GLU A 698 -8.24 13.92 -111.90
CA GLU A 698 -9.48 14.69 -112.31
C GLU A 698 -10.73 13.93 -112.89
N GLY A 699 -12.00 14.21 -112.55
CA GLY A 699 -12.73 15.46 -112.24
C GLY A 699 -13.54 15.93 -113.48
N PRO A 700 -14.77 16.51 -113.42
CA PRO A 700 -15.50 17.13 -112.29
C PRO A 700 -17.05 16.82 -112.30
N ASP A 701 -17.90 17.84 -112.05
CA ASP A 701 -19.40 17.90 -112.03
C ASP A 701 -20.10 17.35 -110.76
N GLY A 702 -21.18 17.92 -110.21
CA GLY A 702 -21.95 19.15 -110.52
C GLY A 702 -23.12 19.36 -109.51
N GLU A 703 -23.66 20.57 -109.42
CA GLU A 703 -24.60 21.08 -108.38
C GLU A 703 -25.99 20.36 -108.28
N GLY A 704 -26.63 20.40 -107.10
CA GLY A 704 -28.09 20.13 -106.96
C GLY A 704 -28.55 19.68 -105.56
N PRO A 705 -29.60 20.27 -104.91
CA PRO A 705 -29.70 20.28 -103.44
C PRO A 705 -30.88 19.50 -102.84
N ASP A 706 -30.73 19.06 -101.57
CA ASP A 706 -31.74 19.14 -100.49
C ASP A 706 -31.21 18.57 -99.16
N GLY A 707 -31.33 19.32 -98.06
CA GLY A 707 -30.94 18.90 -96.69
C GLY A 707 -29.77 19.66 -96.05
N ASP A 708 -29.61 20.95 -96.36
CA ASP A 708 -28.37 21.72 -96.19
C ASP A 708 -28.30 22.61 -94.92
N GLU A 709 -27.10 23.15 -94.68
CA GLU A 709 -26.49 23.44 -93.38
C GLU A 709 -26.81 24.79 -92.70
N GLY A 710 -26.72 24.76 -91.36
CA GLY A 710 -26.61 25.89 -90.43
C GLY A 710 -26.44 25.32 -89.00
N THR A 711 -25.88 25.97 -87.96
CA THR A 711 -25.22 27.29 -87.74
C THR A 711 -24.56 27.21 -86.35
N ASP A 712 -23.46 27.88 -85.99
CA ASP A 712 -22.57 28.83 -86.70
C ASP A 712 -21.16 28.16 -86.89
N GLY A 713 -19.98 28.80 -86.96
CA GLY A 713 -19.54 30.18 -86.72
C GLY A 713 -18.02 30.30 -86.67
N ASP A 714 -17.37 30.29 -87.84
CA ASP A 714 -15.92 30.47 -88.02
C ASP A 714 -15.47 31.91 -87.67
N THR A 715 -14.41 32.08 -86.86
CA THR A 715 -13.65 33.34 -86.71
C THR A 715 -12.38 33.17 -85.83
N GLY A 716 -11.19 33.17 -86.46
CA GLY A 716 -9.88 33.50 -85.87
C GLY A 716 -9.18 32.40 -85.02
N GLY A 717 -7.87 32.16 -85.15
CA GLY A 717 -6.82 32.74 -86.02
C GLY A 717 -5.47 32.07 -85.69
N THR A 718 -4.60 31.68 -86.65
CA THR A 718 -3.60 32.53 -87.36
C THR A 718 -2.64 33.23 -86.38
N ASP A 719 -1.31 33.15 -86.44
CA ASP A 719 -0.31 32.57 -87.37
C ASP A 719 0.91 32.14 -86.50
N GLY A 720 1.96 31.44 -86.93
CA GLY A 720 2.44 31.01 -88.24
C GLY A 720 3.98 31.06 -88.23
N ASN A 721 4.60 30.24 -89.07
CA ASN A 721 6.04 30.21 -89.41
C ASN A 721 7.13 30.01 -88.33
N GLU A 722 8.03 29.12 -88.76
CA GLU A 722 9.50 29.21 -88.67
C GLU A 722 10.28 28.70 -87.44
N PRO A 723 11.46 28.08 -87.70
CA PRO A 723 12.29 27.47 -86.67
C PRO A 723 13.36 28.45 -86.18
N GLU A 724 13.98 28.17 -85.04
CA GLU A 724 15.44 28.09 -85.04
C GLU A 724 16.01 27.21 -83.92
N GLN A 725 16.91 26.36 -84.38
CA GLN A 725 17.98 25.64 -83.68
C GLN A 725 18.93 26.64 -82.91
N PRO A 726 19.93 26.21 -82.10
CA PRO A 726 20.42 24.84 -81.92
C PRO A 726 20.91 24.44 -80.50
N SER A 727 21.46 23.21 -80.42
CA SER A 727 22.65 22.81 -79.65
C SER A 727 22.59 22.53 -78.13
N ASP A 728 23.09 21.33 -77.80
CA ASP A 728 24.01 20.99 -76.68
C ASP A 728 25.06 22.10 -76.40
N PRO A 729 25.74 22.20 -75.22
CA PRO A 729 26.23 21.03 -74.49
C PRO A 729 26.33 21.13 -72.95
N ALA A 730 26.65 19.97 -72.35
CA ALA A 730 27.59 19.75 -71.23
C ALA A 730 27.30 20.32 -69.81
N PRO A 731 27.82 19.65 -68.76
CA PRO A 731 27.77 20.14 -67.37
C PRO A 731 29.06 20.88 -66.98
N ASP A 732 28.97 21.91 -66.12
CA ASP A 732 29.93 22.10 -65.01
C ASP A 732 29.54 23.24 -64.05
N THR A 733 29.98 23.16 -62.79
CA THR A 733 30.11 24.27 -61.79
C THR A 733 28.83 25.09 -61.45
N GLY A 734 28.74 25.83 -60.33
CA GLY A 734 29.62 25.97 -59.18
C GLY A 734 29.41 27.33 -58.49
N SER A 735 29.58 27.36 -57.17
CA SER A 735 29.93 28.54 -56.36
C SER A 735 28.98 29.75 -56.26
N GLU A 736 28.70 30.11 -54.99
CA GLU A 736 28.76 31.48 -54.45
C GLU A 736 27.61 32.48 -54.81
N ASN A 737 27.24 33.45 -53.95
CA ASN A 737 27.74 33.81 -52.61
C ASN A 737 26.70 34.64 -51.81
N THR A 738 27.07 35.01 -50.57
CA THR A 738 26.60 36.19 -49.79
C THR A 738 25.11 36.23 -49.34
N ASP A 739 24.76 36.66 -48.12
CA ASP A 739 25.59 37.26 -47.07
C ASP A 739 25.01 37.12 -45.63
N GLN A 740 25.92 37.11 -44.64
CA GLN A 740 25.89 37.77 -43.31
C GLN A 740 24.60 37.91 -42.46
N SER A 741 24.62 37.93 -41.12
CA SER A 741 25.69 37.86 -40.09
C SER A 741 25.05 37.54 -38.71
N GLY A 742 25.80 37.10 -37.70
CA GLY A 742 25.30 36.99 -36.32
C GLY A 742 26.05 36.02 -35.40
N SER A 743 27.25 36.37 -34.95
CA SER A 743 28.07 35.59 -34.02
C SER A 743 27.97 36.06 -32.56
N GLY A 744 28.07 35.13 -31.61
CA GLY A 744 28.24 35.40 -30.16
C GLY A 744 27.25 34.58 -29.31
N GLU A 745 27.61 34.01 -28.16
CA GLU A 745 28.83 34.15 -27.36
C GLU A 745 29.04 32.89 -26.49
N LYS A 746 30.31 32.54 -26.20
CA LYS A 746 30.71 31.53 -25.22
C LYS A 746 31.25 32.24 -23.98
N VAL A 747 30.84 31.86 -22.78
CA VAL A 747 31.63 32.09 -21.56
C VAL A 747 31.50 30.90 -20.63
N ASP A 748 32.64 30.34 -20.19
CA ASP A 748 32.70 29.35 -19.12
C ASP A 748 32.63 30.01 -17.75
N ARG A 749 31.91 29.39 -16.81
CA ARG A 749 32.27 29.34 -15.38
C ARG A 749 31.54 28.23 -14.63
#